data_AF-A0AA39XT51-F1
#
_entry.id   AF-A0AA39XT51-F1
#
_cell.length_a   1.000
_cell.length_b   1.000
_cell.length_c   1.000
_cell.angle_alpha   90.00
_cell.angle_beta   90.00
_cell.angle_gamma   90.00
#
_symmetry.space_group_name_H-M   'P 1'
#
loop_
_entity.id
_entity.type
_entity.pdbx_description
1 polymer ?
#
loop_
_entity_poly.entity_id
_entity_poly.type
_entity_poly.pdbx_seq_one_letter_code
_entity_poly.pdbx_strand_id
1 'polypeptide(L)'
;MAEIGLAASIITVVQLTGQCLKLIRKRIGPSNFSSSDLSRISAGLYEFNGAVKNFQTHLEIYEDDEARLQSLQDIGSALHRCEAALRVIKEYAEHSGFLDKHLAGPKFDRKLKTSLKALDGAKELLTLALQRDHLTITRAVEQYIRIVAEDTRNLRNAFESGLDNIQNSNNAVQLEIKQLRADTTALRAQSISFSTRDMIDWITKLDYAPQQNDFINRRATGTGSWLLETAQFETWVNGEAQTLFCPGFLGTGKTIITSIVVDHLSDRFEDEMNVAIAYIYLDFRRQHEQEPASLLAALLRQLARRCSDFVTIMSRLFEKHDSGKTPLSCEEISQSLRTVSKACSRTFVIVDGLDECDDSRGQRSKFLREIFDCQAACGTNLFVTSRFIPEITSRFSQFPWVEVYARRNDVENYVGAHLDNLRSVVRSNIQLQNEIKTTIAEAVDGIFLLAHIYLDSLSDKFTVSGVRSAIRQFPKKNPMKSEAERLEALDQAYDEALERINGQKQALRELAKNALAWIVHAKRPLTTLELQHALSIDGVRSPSEFDFDNIPSVDDMVSVCAGLVTVDEESRIVRLIHHTTHEYLERDGRWFPNARNYILATCMTYLSFDIFRDKSVSPESGLQEHHESYPLLRYAGDHWGYYVENTSIDDTHSVIRFLGGPGGTVARYMLSERWLDDIHLAAYFGLDQVLTTLISQGSDPDLRDDRDQTPLSWAAERGNKTTVALLLTYKGVDPNSVDKYGCSPLTWAARYGHEHVVKVLLARPDMQPDRKDKRERSPLSWAAAEGHAPVAALLLRKIWHSFGQVYGCTPLHWAVAGRFQWMIELLVAGDFEVDWEARDAYGRTPLLVASHINSVEMIEACLRYGVDRAARDKSGRTAAHLAVSSLWGRDIIAAVAQSKASIDAKNNDGKTPLCLAAGADVERAAVEGTMQELLLRGADPNTRDNEGRTPISRARNFARVGILVEHGADINAADDQGRTPLMWAIREKKESAAAALLSHAGIDVKARDKKGRTALVFVAETGMLGIGRALLDLGTVADLGDNDGRTPLAWAAYWGRSEVVELLANRDDVDVDHRDKMGLTPLASTALEGQAAMARLLLGFGADPRLEDNDGYTPLSWAAYWGYLGVVELLAARKDVAVNSRDKTGRTPLSWAAEEGREEVVQLLLRFGADASMQDNGGRTPRSWALENGHRGVVGILDGNDVGD
;
A
#
# COMPACT_ATOMS: atom_id res chain seq x y z
N MET A 1 19.61 -41.94 -56.40
CA MET A 1 18.49 -41.05 -56.81
C MET A 1 17.16 -41.50 -56.22
N ALA A 2 16.77 -42.78 -56.34
CA ALA A 2 15.53 -43.30 -55.71
C ALA A 2 15.54 -43.26 -54.17
N GLU A 3 16.68 -43.56 -53.53
CA GLU A 3 16.84 -43.50 -52.06
C GLU A 3 16.79 -42.06 -51.51
N ILE A 4 17.34 -41.09 -52.25
CA ILE A 4 17.28 -39.66 -51.90
C ILE A 4 15.84 -39.13 -52.04
N GLY A 5 15.10 -39.61 -53.04
CA GLY A 5 13.67 -39.32 -53.20
C GLY A 5 12.82 -39.87 -52.06
N LEU A 6 13.09 -41.10 -51.62
CA LEU A 6 12.40 -41.72 -50.49
C LEU A 6 12.68 -41.00 -49.17
N ALA A 7 13.95 -40.63 -48.92
CA ALA A 7 14.35 -39.84 -47.76
C ALA A 7 13.69 -38.46 -47.74
N ALA A 8 13.63 -37.77 -48.88
CA ALA A 8 12.94 -36.48 -49.00
C ALA A 8 11.43 -36.60 -48.77
N SER A 9 10.78 -37.66 -49.29
CA SER A 9 9.36 -37.93 -49.03
C SER A 9 9.07 -38.20 -47.55
N ILE A 10 9.90 -38.99 -46.87
CA ILE A 10 9.75 -39.29 -45.44
C ILE A 10 9.96 -38.03 -44.59
N ILE A 11 10.98 -37.22 -44.89
CA ILE A 11 11.21 -35.93 -44.21
C ILE A 11 10.02 -34.98 -44.40
N THR A 12 9.43 -34.96 -45.60
CA THR A 12 8.25 -34.14 -45.89
C THR A 12 7.03 -34.61 -45.09
N VAL A 13 6.85 -35.93 -44.93
CA VAL A 13 5.79 -36.52 -44.10
C VAL A 13 6.00 -36.18 -42.61
N VAL A 14 7.24 -36.22 -42.11
CA VAL A 14 7.59 -35.81 -40.72
C VAL A 14 7.30 -34.33 -40.49
N GLN A 15 7.63 -33.46 -41.45
CA GLN A 15 7.36 -32.03 -41.35
C GLN A 15 5.86 -31.71 -41.40
N LEU A 16 5.11 -32.36 -42.28
CA LEU A 16 3.65 -32.21 -42.38
C LEU A 16 2.92 -32.72 -41.13
N THR A 17 3.32 -33.87 -40.57
CA THR A 17 2.73 -34.40 -39.32
C THR A 17 3.06 -33.52 -38.11
N GLY A 18 4.29 -33.01 -38.00
CA GLY A 18 4.67 -32.05 -36.96
C GLY A 18 3.93 -30.71 -37.06
N GLN A 19 3.64 -30.23 -38.27
CA GLN A 19 2.84 -29.02 -38.49
C GLN A 19 1.36 -29.23 -38.14
N CYS A 20 0.78 -30.38 -38.50
CA CYS A 20 -0.58 -30.75 -38.08
C CYS A 20 -0.69 -30.80 -36.55
N LEU A 21 0.30 -31.37 -35.85
CA LEU A 21 0.32 -31.43 -34.39
C LEU A 21 0.40 -30.04 -33.74
N LYS A 22 1.25 -29.15 -34.26
CA LYS A 22 1.32 -27.75 -33.80
C LYS A 22 0.01 -27.01 -34.03
N LEU A 23 -0.68 -27.26 -35.15
CA LEU A 23 -1.96 -26.65 -35.45
C LEU A 23 -3.08 -27.16 -34.53
N ILE A 24 -3.11 -28.46 -34.23
CA ILE A 24 -4.04 -29.08 -33.28
C ILE A 24 -3.79 -28.53 -31.87
N ARG A 25 -2.54 -28.55 -31.40
CA ARG A 25 -2.12 -28.09 -30.05
C ARG A 25 -2.31 -26.59 -29.82
N LYS A 26 -2.25 -25.76 -30.88
CA LYS A 26 -2.43 -24.30 -30.80
C LYS A 26 -3.90 -23.87 -30.71
N ARG A 27 -4.83 -24.68 -31.22
CA ARG A 27 -6.27 -24.32 -31.28
C ARG A 27 -7.15 -25.10 -30.30
N ILE A 28 -6.72 -26.29 -29.90
CA ILE A 28 -7.43 -27.12 -28.93
C ILE A 28 -6.52 -27.21 -27.71
N GLY A 29 -6.89 -26.50 -26.64
CA GLY A 29 -6.18 -26.53 -25.37
C GLY A 29 -6.19 -27.92 -24.73
N PRO A 30 -5.34 -28.16 -23.70
CA PRO A 30 -5.14 -29.47 -23.07
C PRO A 30 -6.38 -30.05 -22.36
N SER A 31 -7.51 -29.34 -22.33
CA SER A 31 -8.72 -29.70 -21.58
C SER A 31 -9.65 -30.72 -22.25
N ASN A 32 -9.46 -31.04 -23.54
CA ASN A 32 -10.46 -31.79 -24.31
C ASN A 32 -10.00 -33.18 -24.80
N PHE A 33 -8.80 -33.62 -24.42
CA PHE A 33 -8.33 -35.00 -24.66
C PHE A 33 -8.05 -35.68 -23.33
N SER A 34 -8.42 -36.96 -23.20
CA SER A 34 -8.05 -37.77 -22.05
C SER A 34 -6.52 -37.89 -21.95
N SER A 35 -5.96 -37.97 -20.74
CA SER A 35 -4.50 -38.10 -20.54
C SER A 35 -3.95 -39.41 -21.14
N SER A 36 -4.80 -40.44 -21.28
CA SER A 36 -4.44 -41.71 -21.92
C SER A 36 -4.33 -41.59 -23.44
N ASP A 37 -5.16 -40.79 -24.10
CA ASP A 37 -5.09 -40.58 -25.56
C ASP A 37 -3.92 -39.67 -25.95
N LEU A 38 -3.67 -38.61 -25.18
CA LEU A 38 -2.50 -37.75 -25.36
C LEU A 38 -1.18 -38.51 -25.10
N SER A 39 -1.15 -39.42 -24.13
CA SER A 39 0.03 -40.28 -23.88
C SER A 39 0.23 -41.31 -24.98
N ARG A 40 -0.84 -41.92 -25.54
CA ARG A 40 -0.74 -42.84 -26.68
C ARG A 40 -0.28 -42.14 -27.97
N ILE A 41 -0.81 -40.95 -28.25
CA ILE A 41 -0.40 -40.13 -29.41
C ILE A 41 1.04 -39.65 -29.25
N SER A 42 1.43 -39.17 -28.07
CA SER A 42 2.80 -38.71 -27.82
C SER A 42 3.81 -39.87 -27.79
N ALA A 43 3.47 -41.03 -27.25
CA ALA A 43 4.31 -42.23 -27.29
C ALA A 43 4.54 -42.73 -28.71
N GLY A 44 3.48 -42.83 -29.53
CA GLY A 44 3.60 -43.23 -30.94
C GLY A 44 4.43 -42.25 -31.78
N LEU A 45 4.32 -40.94 -31.50
CA LEU A 45 5.14 -39.91 -32.16
C LEU A 45 6.60 -39.92 -31.68
N TYR A 46 6.85 -40.27 -30.42
CA TYR A 46 8.20 -40.42 -29.87
C TYR A 46 8.89 -41.66 -30.46
N GLU A 47 8.16 -42.77 -30.59
CA GLU A 47 8.64 -43.98 -31.27
C GLU A 47 8.91 -43.73 -32.76
N PHE A 48 8.01 -43.04 -33.48
CA PHE A 48 8.22 -42.69 -34.88
C PHE A 48 9.43 -41.75 -35.07
N ASN A 49 9.56 -40.72 -34.23
CA ASN A 49 10.71 -39.81 -34.28
C ASN A 49 12.02 -40.52 -33.90
N GLY A 50 11.98 -41.44 -32.94
CA GLY A 50 13.11 -42.31 -32.57
C GLY A 50 13.52 -43.25 -33.70
N ALA A 51 12.56 -43.89 -34.36
CA ALA A 51 12.80 -44.77 -35.51
C ALA A 51 13.38 -43.99 -36.72
N VAL A 52 12.88 -42.78 -37.00
CA VAL A 52 13.41 -41.91 -38.07
C VAL A 52 14.83 -41.42 -37.77
N LYS A 53 15.12 -41.08 -36.51
CA LYS A 53 16.47 -40.69 -36.09
C LYS A 53 17.45 -41.86 -36.19
N ASN A 54 17.04 -43.04 -35.72
CA ASN A 54 17.80 -44.29 -35.86
C ASN A 54 18.02 -44.65 -37.34
N PHE A 55 17.03 -44.42 -38.20
CA PHE A 55 17.15 -44.65 -39.65
C PHE A 55 18.11 -43.67 -40.32
N GLN A 56 18.11 -42.38 -39.92
CA GLN A 56 19.11 -41.40 -40.38
C GLN A 56 20.53 -41.81 -39.97
N THR A 57 20.74 -42.22 -38.71
CA THR A 57 22.05 -42.72 -38.27
C THR A 57 22.44 -44.05 -38.90
N HIS A 58 21.50 -44.94 -39.22
CA HIS A 58 21.80 -46.22 -39.87
C HIS A 58 22.14 -46.09 -41.37
N LEU A 59 21.55 -45.13 -42.08
CA LEU A 59 21.90 -44.81 -43.48
C LEU A 59 23.32 -44.22 -43.61
N GLU A 60 23.81 -43.54 -42.58
CA GLU A 60 25.15 -42.93 -42.58
C GLU A 60 26.28 -43.91 -42.26
N ILE A 61 26.01 -45.10 -41.69
CA ILE A 61 27.05 -45.92 -41.04
C ILE A 61 27.28 -47.33 -41.66
N TYR A 62 26.36 -47.95 -42.40
CA TYR A 62 26.57 -49.35 -42.87
C TYR A 62 26.15 -49.66 -44.33
N GLU A 63 26.97 -50.48 -45.00
CA GLU A 63 26.78 -51.07 -46.35
C GLU A 63 25.95 -52.38 -46.36
N ASP A 64 25.40 -52.83 -45.22
CA ASP A 64 24.73 -54.14 -45.11
C ASP A 64 23.20 -54.05 -45.35
N ASP A 65 22.70 -54.86 -46.29
CA ASP A 65 21.33 -54.79 -46.83
C ASP A 65 20.25 -55.39 -45.89
N GLU A 66 20.63 -56.28 -44.96
CA GLU A 66 19.68 -57.00 -44.10
C GLU A 66 19.21 -56.15 -42.91
N ALA A 67 20.10 -55.36 -42.32
CA ALA A 67 19.79 -54.41 -41.25
C ALA A 67 18.92 -53.22 -41.75
N ARG A 68 19.09 -52.83 -43.02
CA ARG A 68 18.24 -51.83 -43.70
C ARG A 68 16.80 -52.32 -43.85
N LEU A 69 16.61 -53.61 -44.11
CA LEU A 69 15.30 -54.22 -44.30
C LEU A 69 14.49 -54.30 -42.99
N GLN A 70 15.15 -54.63 -41.88
CA GLN A 70 14.51 -54.67 -40.55
C GLN A 70 14.06 -53.28 -40.10
N SER A 71 14.90 -52.27 -40.34
CA SER A 71 14.59 -50.86 -40.03
C SER A 71 13.40 -50.30 -40.84
N LEU A 72 13.21 -50.78 -42.08
CA LEU A 72 12.04 -50.43 -42.91
C LEU A 72 10.74 -51.03 -42.37
N GLN A 73 10.77 -52.23 -41.79
CA GLN A 73 9.60 -52.85 -41.15
C GLN A 73 9.20 -52.08 -39.88
N ASP A 74 10.16 -51.61 -39.09
CA ASP A 74 9.90 -50.83 -37.88
C ASP A 74 9.23 -49.48 -38.21
N ILE A 75 9.68 -48.79 -39.27
CA ILE A 75 9.05 -47.57 -39.78
C ILE A 75 7.62 -47.84 -40.27
N GLY A 76 7.39 -48.95 -40.98
CA GLY A 76 6.06 -49.38 -41.40
C GLY A 76 5.11 -49.61 -40.21
N SER A 77 5.61 -50.23 -39.13
CA SER A 77 4.84 -50.45 -37.90
C SER A 77 4.47 -49.14 -37.19
N ALA A 78 5.37 -48.16 -37.20
CA ALA A 78 5.17 -46.86 -36.58
C ALA A 78 4.17 -46.01 -37.39
N LEU A 79 4.25 -46.05 -38.73
CA LEU A 79 3.28 -45.41 -39.62
C LEU A 79 1.86 -45.96 -39.43
N HIS A 80 1.71 -47.28 -39.29
CA HIS A 80 0.41 -47.89 -39.04
C HIS A 80 -0.17 -47.47 -37.67
N ARG A 81 0.68 -47.30 -36.65
CA ARG A 81 0.24 -46.82 -35.33
C ARG A 81 -0.17 -45.34 -35.35
N CYS A 82 0.53 -44.50 -36.11
CA CYS A 82 0.14 -43.10 -36.33
C CYS A 82 -1.16 -42.97 -37.14
N GLU A 83 -1.37 -43.80 -38.16
CA GLU A 83 -2.62 -43.82 -38.93
C GLU A 83 -3.83 -44.24 -38.08
N ALA A 84 -3.66 -45.26 -37.23
CA ALA A 84 -4.69 -45.68 -36.28
C ALA A 84 -5.06 -44.53 -35.31
N ALA A 85 -4.05 -43.82 -34.79
CA ALA A 85 -4.27 -42.68 -33.90
C ALA A 85 -4.96 -41.49 -34.61
N LEU A 86 -4.61 -41.20 -35.86
CA LEU A 86 -5.24 -40.13 -36.65
C LEU A 86 -6.67 -40.49 -37.07
N ARG A 87 -6.96 -41.77 -37.31
CA ARG A 87 -8.32 -42.25 -37.58
C ARG A 87 -9.21 -42.11 -36.35
N VAL A 88 -8.70 -42.39 -35.15
CA VAL A 88 -9.40 -42.14 -33.88
C VAL A 88 -9.75 -40.66 -33.73
N ILE A 89 -8.82 -39.74 -34.03
CA ILE A 89 -9.08 -38.29 -33.98
C ILE A 89 -10.15 -37.88 -34.99
N LYS A 90 -10.15 -38.47 -36.19
CA LYS A 90 -11.14 -38.20 -37.24
C LYS A 90 -12.53 -38.73 -36.86
N GLU A 91 -12.63 -39.96 -36.38
CA GLU A 91 -13.89 -40.57 -35.94
C GLU A 91 -14.49 -39.81 -34.75
N TYR A 92 -13.67 -39.38 -33.79
CA TYR A 92 -14.09 -38.57 -32.65
C TYR A 92 -14.58 -37.17 -33.07
N ALA A 93 -13.96 -36.58 -34.09
CA ALA A 93 -14.36 -35.29 -34.65
C ALA A 93 -15.69 -35.37 -35.44
N GLU A 94 -15.98 -36.50 -36.07
CA GLU A 94 -17.21 -36.74 -36.83
C GLU A 94 -18.40 -37.14 -35.93
N HIS A 95 -18.16 -37.87 -34.82
CA HIS A 95 -19.24 -38.35 -33.92
C HIS A 95 -19.76 -37.31 -32.91
N SER A 96 -18.99 -36.26 -32.60
CA SER A 96 -19.30 -35.33 -31.51
C SER A 96 -20.02 -34.04 -31.94
N GLY A 97 -20.23 -33.80 -33.24
CA GLY A 97 -20.76 -32.52 -33.76
C GLY A 97 -19.88 -31.29 -33.43
N PHE A 98 -18.69 -31.51 -32.89
CA PHE A 98 -17.79 -30.50 -32.33
C PHE A 98 -17.13 -29.63 -33.42
N LEU A 99 -16.97 -30.16 -34.63
CA LEU A 99 -16.39 -29.47 -35.80
C LEU A 99 -17.21 -28.23 -36.23
N ASP A 100 -18.54 -28.31 -36.20
CA ASP A 100 -19.41 -27.23 -36.69
C ASP A 100 -19.48 -26.04 -35.74
N LYS A 101 -19.26 -26.26 -34.43
CA LYS A 101 -19.45 -25.22 -33.41
C LYS A 101 -18.17 -24.43 -33.10
N HIS A 102 -16.98 -24.99 -33.29
CA HIS A 102 -15.72 -24.41 -32.77
C HIS A 102 -14.59 -24.22 -33.79
N LEU A 103 -14.73 -24.73 -35.01
CA LEU A 103 -13.69 -24.62 -36.05
C LEU A 103 -14.24 -24.04 -37.37
N ALA A 104 -15.10 -23.02 -37.29
CA ALA A 104 -15.56 -22.28 -38.46
C ALA A 104 -14.39 -21.53 -39.12
N GLY A 105 -13.78 -22.18 -40.12
CA GLY A 105 -12.78 -21.61 -41.00
C GLY A 105 -12.51 -22.56 -42.17
N PRO A 106 -13.02 -22.28 -43.39
CA PRO A 106 -12.90 -23.18 -44.55
C PRO A 106 -11.45 -23.49 -44.95
N LYS A 107 -10.47 -22.70 -44.46
CA LYS A 107 -9.04 -22.93 -44.66
C LYS A 107 -8.45 -24.07 -43.79
N PHE A 108 -9.01 -24.35 -42.61
CA PHE A 108 -8.46 -25.38 -41.70
C PHE A 108 -8.85 -26.78 -42.15
N ASP A 109 -10.14 -26.99 -42.45
CA ASP A 109 -10.65 -28.26 -42.97
C ASP A 109 -10.00 -28.62 -44.32
N ARG A 110 -9.78 -27.61 -45.19
CA ARG A 110 -9.05 -27.80 -46.46
C ARG A 110 -7.59 -28.21 -46.25
N LYS A 111 -6.86 -27.58 -45.32
CA LYS A 111 -5.46 -27.94 -45.03
C LYS A 111 -5.33 -29.31 -44.38
N LEU A 112 -6.20 -29.65 -43.43
CA LEU A 112 -6.22 -30.96 -42.78
C LEU A 112 -6.52 -32.09 -43.80
N LYS A 113 -7.53 -31.90 -44.67
CA LYS A 113 -7.85 -32.84 -45.76
C LYS A 113 -6.73 -32.97 -46.79
N THR A 114 -6.00 -31.90 -47.07
CA THR A 114 -4.86 -31.92 -48.01
C THR A 114 -3.67 -32.68 -47.43
N SER A 115 -3.36 -32.47 -46.14
CA SER A 115 -2.28 -33.19 -45.45
C SER A 115 -2.57 -34.68 -45.30
N LEU A 116 -3.82 -35.07 -45.04
CA LEU A 116 -4.25 -36.47 -44.99
C LEU A 116 -4.10 -37.18 -46.35
N LYS A 117 -4.51 -36.53 -47.45
CA LYS A 117 -4.28 -37.05 -48.81
C LYS A 117 -2.80 -37.21 -49.16
N ALA A 118 -1.94 -36.32 -48.68
CA ALA A 118 -0.49 -36.41 -48.89
C ALA A 118 0.15 -37.57 -48.10
N LEU A 119 -0.37 -37.88 -46.90
CA LEU A 119 0.02 -39.03 -46.08
C LEU A 119 -0.39 -40.37 -46.72
N ASP A 120 -1.60 -40.44 -47.27
CA ASP A 120 -2.07 -41.63 -48.01
C ASP A 120 -1.22 -41.89 -49.27
N GLY A 121 -0.88 -40.84 -50.02
CA GLY A 121 0.01 -40.96 -51.20
C GLY A 121 1.44 -41.38 -50.84
N ALA A 122 1.97 -40.92 -49.70
CA ALA A 122 3.29 -41.34 -49.21
C ALA A 122 3.32 -42.81 -48.75
N LYS A 123 2.21 -43.30 -48.16
CA LYS A 123 2.01 -44.71 -47.82
C LYS A 123 1.98 -45.58 -49.07
N GLU A 124 1.26 -45.17 -50.11
CA GLU A 124 1.21 -45.88 -51.40
C GLU A 124 2.61 -46.00 -52.03
N LEU A 125 3.40 -44.92 -52.01
CA LEU A 125 4.78 -44.91 -52.50
C LEU A 125 5.73 -45.80 -51.66
N LEU A 126 5.58 -45.84 -50.35
CA LEU A 126 6.34 -46.75 -49.47
C LEU A 126 5.97 -48.23 -49.69
N THR A 127 4.70 -48.50 -49.95
CA THR A 127 4.20 -49.86 -50.25
C THR A 127 4.67 -50.33 -51.63
N LEU A 128 4.72 -49.43 -52.62
CA LEU A 128 5.26 -49.68 -53.95
C LEU A 128 6.79 -49.80 -53.98
N ALA A 129 7.50 -49.02 -53.16
CA ALA A 129 8.95 -49.14 -52.98
C ALA A 129 9.36 -50.51 -52.41
N LEU A 130 8.51 -51.11 -51.56
CA LEU A 130 8.69 -52.47 -51.03
C LEU A 130 8.45 -53.57 -52.08
N GLN A 131 7.80 -53.28 -53.22
CA GLN A 131 7.43 -54.28 -54.24
C GLN A 131 8.42 -54.40 -55.43
N ARG A 132 9.58 -53.71 -55.39
CA ARG A 132 10.69 -53.84 -56.36
C ARG A 132 10.26 -53.83 -57.84
N ASP A 133 9.69 -52.73 -58.32
CA ASP A 133 9.69 -52.49 -59.78
C ASP A 133 10.11 -51.05 -60.14
N HIS A 134 11.37 -50.93 -60.56
CA HIS A 134 12.10 -49.67 -60.69
C HIS A 134 11.64 -48.80 -61.86
N LEU A 135 10.91 -49.37 -62.84
CA LEU A 135 10.56 -48.68 -64.10
C LEU A 135 9.25 -47.86 -64.01
N THR A 136 8.35 -48.23 -63.10
CA THR A 136 7.03 -47.59 -62.93
C THR A 136 7.12 -46.32 -62.09
N ILE A 137 8.09 -46.29 -61.16
CA ILE A 137 8.38 -45.17 -60.24
C ILE A 137 8.82 -43.93 -61.01
N THR A 138 9.69 -44.07 -62.02
CA THR A 138 10.21 -42.92 -62.78
C THR A 138 9.11 -42.23 -63.59
N ARG A 139 8.18 -42.99 -64.18
CA ARG A 139 7.06 -42.43 -64.96
C ARG A 139 6.00 -41.75 -64.10
N ALA A 140 5.70 -42.29 -62.91
CA ALA A 140 4.74 -41.69 -61.98
C ALA A 140 5.28 -40.40 -61.34
N VAL A 141 6.58 -40.35 -61.01
CA VAL A 141 7.24 -39.15 -60.47
C VAL A 141 7.31 -38.02 -61.50
N GLU A 142 7.58 -38.32 -62.78
CA GLU A 142 7.60 -37.30 -63.85
C GLU A 142 6.21 -36.71 -64.14
N GLN A 143 5.13 -37.51 -64.05
CA GLN A 143 3.76 -37.01 -64.19
C GLN A 143 3.31 -36.14 -63.00
N TYR A 144 3.69 -36.51 -61.78
CA TYR A 144 3.36 -35.76 -60.57
C TYR A 144 4.08 -34.41 -60.50
N ILE A 145 5.35 -34.35 -60.93
CA ILE A 145 6.13 -33.09 -60.99
C ILE A 145 5.53 -32.11 -62.00
N ARG A 146 5.00 -32.57 -63.15
CA ARG A 146 4.36 -31.69 -64.15
C ARG A 146 3.04 -31.09 -63.66
N ILE A 147 2.19 -31.88 -62.98
CA ILE A 147 0.90 -31.41 -62.47
C ILE A 147 1.11 -30.41 -61.32
N VAL A 148 2.06 -30.68 -60.42
CA VAL A 148 2.39 -29.79 -59.29
C VAL A 148 3.03 -28.48 -59.78
N ALA A 149 3.82 -28.49 -60.86
CA ALA A 149 4.46 -27.29 -61.41
C ALA A 149 3.48 -26.31 -62.09
N GLU A 150 2.42 -26.81 -62.72
CA GLU A 150 1.38 -25.97 -63.37
C GLU A 150 0.44 -25.33 -62.32
N ASP A 151 0.04 -26.10 -61.31
CA ASP A 151 -0.84 -25.63 -60.22
C ASP A 151 -0.12 -24.67 -59.26
N THR A 152 1.18 -24.88 -58.99
CA THR A 152 1.96 -23.96 -58.15
C THR A 152 2.19 -22.60 -58.81
N ARG A 153 2.25 -22.52 -60.14
CA ARG A 153 2.42 -21.25 -60.86
C ARG A 153 1.16 -20.39 -60.85
N ASN A 154 0.00 -21.02 -61.02
CA ASN A 154 -1.31 -20.36 -60.94
C ASN A 154 -1.68 -20.00 -59.49
N LEU A 155 -1.34 -20.86 -58.52
CA LEU A 155 -1.47 -20.52 -57.10
C LEU A 155 -0.54 -19.40 -56.68
N ARG A 156 0.70 -19.33 -57.19
CA ARG A 156 1.66 -18.25 -56.88
C ARG A 156 1.15 -16.89 -57.34
N ASN A 157 0.64 -16.79 -58.57
CA ASN A 157 0.10 -15.53 -59.10
C ASN A 157 -1.18 -15.09 -58.35
N ALA A 158 -2.05 -16.03 -57.98
CA ALA A 158 -3.23 -15.74 -57.15
C ALA A 158 -2.84 -15.43 -55.69
N PHE A 159 -1.79 -16.08 -55.15
CA PHE A 159 -1.25 -15.80 -53.83
C PHE A 159 -0.57 -14.45 -53.77
N GLU A 160 0.12 -13.99 -54.81
CA GLU A 160 0.75 -12.65 -54.84
C GLU A 160 -0.31 -11.54 -54.85
N SER A 161 -1.36 -11.66 -55.67
CA SER A 161 -2.49 -10.70 -55.62
C SER A 161 -3.31 -10.78 -54.32
N GLY A 162 -3.35 -11.95 -53.69
CA GLY A 162 -4.02 -12.18 -52.41
C GLY A 162 -3.16 -11.72 -51.23
N LEU A 163 -1.82 -11.84 -51.33
CA LEU A 163 -0.85 -11.37 -50.35
C LEU A 163 -0.86 -9.86 -50.31
N ASP A 164 -0.88 -9.17 -51.46
CA ASP A 164 -0.90 -7.71 -51.49
C ASP A 164 -2.18 -7.15 -50.85
N ASN A 165 -3.34 -7.75 -51.12
CA ASN A 165 -4.59 -7.36 -50.49
C ASN A 165 -4.65 -7.71 -49.00
N ILE A 166 -4.14 -8.88 -48.61
CA ILE A 166 -4.06 -9.28 -47.20
C ILE A 166 -3.00 -8.46 -46.47
N GLN A 167 -1.87 -8.08 -47.08
CA GLN A 167 -0.88 -7.20 -46.49
C GLN A 167 -1.42 -5.80 -46.36
N ASN A 168 -2.19 -5.28 -47.32
CA ASN A 168 -2.81 -3.97 -47.19
C ASN A 168 -3.90 -3.96 -46.10
N SER A 169 -4.75 -4.98 -46.02
CA SER A 169 -5.74 -5.11 -44.94
C SER A 169 -5.10 -5.44 -43.59
N ASN A 170 -4.05 -6.24 -43.55
CA ASN A 170 -3.33 -6.56 -42.32
C ASN A 170 -2.47 -5.37 -41.89
N ASN A 171 -1.95 -4.53 -42.79
CA ASN A 171 -1.31 -3.27 -42.45
C ASN A 171 -2.32 -2.26 -41.93
N ALA A 172 -3.52 -2.17 -42.51
CA ALA A 172 -4.60 -1.33 -42.01
C ALA A 172 -5.10 -1.79 -40.62
N VAL A 173 -5.33 -3.09 -40.44
CA VAL A 173 -5.71 -3.66 -39.14
C VAL A 173 -4.55 -3.62 -38.14
N GLN A 174 -3.29 -3.79 -38.56
CA GLN A 174 -2.12 -3.59 -37.70
C GLN A 174 -1.97 -2.12 -37.31
N LEU A 175 -2.27 -1.17 -38.21
CA LEU A 175 -2.25 0.26 -37.93
C LEU A 175 -3.37 0.62 -36.94
N GLU A 176 -4.58 0.11 -37.15
CA GLU A 176 -5.74 0.30 -36.28
C GLU A 176 -5.56 -0.40 -34.92
N ILE A 177 -4.93 -1.58 -34.87
CA ILE A 177 -4.49 -2.24 -33.62
C ILE A 177 -3.34 -1.46 -32.98
N LYS A 178 -2.41 -0.88 -33.75
CA LYS A 178 -1.35 0.00 -33.19
C LYS A 178 -1.95 1.25 -32.59
N GLN A 179 -2.98 1.80 -33.23
CA GLN A 179 -3.67 3.02 -32.83
C GLN A 179 -4.55 2.75 -31.61
N LEU A 180 -5.34 1.67 -31.60
CA LEU A 180 -6.09 1.22 -30.43
C LEU A 180 -5.17 0.82 -29.27
N ARG A 181 -4.00 0.22 -29.54
CA ARG A 181 -2.98 -0.04 -28.51
C ARG A 181 -2.36 1.25 -28.02
N ALA A 182 -2.05 2.20 -28.91
CA ALA A 182 -1.55 3.53 -28.54
C ALA A 182 -2.58 4.28 -27.69
N ASP A 183 -3.86 4.22 -28.04
CA ASP A 183 -4.98 4.85 -27.34
C ASP A 183 -5.27 4.15 -26.00
N THR A 184 -5.20 2.81 -25.93
CA THR A 184 -5.33 2.10 -24.65
C THR A 184 -4.09 2.25 -23.76
N THR A 185 -2.89 2.37 -24.33
CA THR A 185 -1.69 2.75 -23.57
C THR A 185 -1.72 4.22 -23.16
N ALA A 186 -2.32 5.11 -23.96
CA ALA A 186 -2.50 6.53 -23.63
C ALA A 186 -3.57 6.71 -22.56
N LEU A 187 -4.67 5.94 -22.60
CA LEU A 187 -5.70 5.92 -21.57
C LEU A 187 -5.22 5.26 -20.28
N ARG A 188 -4.41 4.19 -20.36
CA ARG A 188 -3.74 3.61 -19.18
C ARG A 188 -2.66 4.53 -18.63
N ALA A 189 -1.88 5.18 -19.47
CA ALA A 189 -0.90 6.19 -19.05
C ALA A 189 -1.59 7.41 -18.44
N GLN A 190 -2.73 7.86 -18.97
CA GLN A 190 -3.55 8.92 -18.38
C GLN A 190 -4.15 8.49 -17.03
N SER A 191 -4.72 7.30 -16.93
CA SER A 191 -5.29 6.77 -15.68
C SER A 191 -4.23 6.51 -14.61
N ILE A 192 -3.06 5.99 -14.98
CA ILE A 192 -1.90 5.84 -14.10
C ILE A 192 -1.34 7.22 -13.73
N SER A 193 -1.30 8.20 -14.65
CA SER A 193 -0.81 9.55 -14.34
C SER A 193 -1.70 10.28 -13.33
N PHE A 194 -3.03 10.08 -13.42
CA PHE A 194 -3.99 10.67 -12.49
C PHE A 194 -3.83 10.07 -11.09
N SER A 195 -3.80 8.73 -10.98
CA SER A 195 -3.61 8.03 -9.69
C SER A 195 -2.20 8.25 -9.09
N THR A 196 -1.16 8.34 -9.92
CA THR A 196 0.22 8.60 -9.47
C THR A 196 0.37 10.02 -8.92
N ARG A 197 -0.32 11.00 -9.52
CA ARG A 197 -0.32 12.38 -9.04
C ARG A 197 -0.98 12.49 -7.66
N ASP A 198 -2.13 11.84 -7.47
CA ASP A 198 -2.81 11.79 -6.16
C ASP A 198 -1.96 11.08 -5.10
N MET A 199 -1.24 10.01 -5.47
CA MET A 199 -0.28 9.33 -4.58
C MET A 199 0.93 10.22 -4.22
N ILE A 200 1.49 10.96 -5.18
CA ILE A 200 2.62 11.86 -4.95
C ILE A 200 2.23 13.02 -4.02
N ASP A 201 1.07 13.63 -4.26
CA ASP A 201 0.57 14.71 -3.41
C ASP A 201 0.15 14.24 -2.02
N TRP A 202 -0.24 12.95 -1.88
CA TRP A 202 -0.45 12.31 -0.58
C TRP A 202 0.85 12.13 0.21
N ILE A 203 1.96 11.74 -0.43
CA ILE A 203 3.25 11.52 0.25
C ILE A 203 3.77 12.83 0.87
N THR A 204 3.82 13.89 0.06
CA THR A 204 4.16 15.23 0.53
C THR A 204 3.80 16.29 -0.49
N LYS A 205 3.42 17.47 0.00
CA LYS A 205 3.27 18.69 -0.80
C LYS A 205 4.59 19.43 -1.03
N LEU A 206 5.66 19.02 -0.34
CA LEU A 206 6.97 19.66 -0.42
C LEU A 206 7.66 19.30 -1.75
N ASP A 207 7.88 20.29 -2.61
CA ASP A 207 8.54 20.13 -3.91
C ASP A 207 9.72 21.11 -4.04
N TYR A 208 10.91 20.57 -4.32
CA TYR A 208 12.16 21.32 -4.49
C TYR A 208 12.48 21.63 -5.97
N ALA A 209 11.71 21.09 -6.92
CA ALA A 209 11.91 21.37 -8.34
C ALA A 209 11.83 22.87 -8.69
N PRO A 210 10.90 23.65 -8.10
CA PRO A 210 10.87 25.09 -8.34
C PRO A 210 12.17 25.80 -7.94
N GLN A 211 12.68 25.48 -6.75
CA GLN A 211 13.92 26.06 -6.23
C GLN A 211 15.13 25.69 -7.10
N GLN A 212 15.20 24.46 -7.62
CA GLN A 212 16.25 24.07 -8.57
C GLN A 212 16.21 24.92 -9.84
N ASN A 213 15.02 25.15 -10.42
CA ASN A 213 14.87 25.98 -11.61
C ASN A 213 15.26 27.44 -11.34
N ASP A 214 14.84 28.01 -10.20
CA ASP A 214 15.21 29.37 -9.80
C ASP A 214 16.74 29.51 -9.64
N PHE A 215 17.38 28.57 -8.93
CA PHE A 215 18.84 28.64 -8.70
C PHE A 215 19.65 28.46 -9.98
N ILE A 216 19.27 27.53 -10.86
CA ILE A 216 20.00 27.33 -12.12
C ILE A 216 19.79 28.51 -13.08
N ASN A 217 18.61 29.13 -13.10
CA ASN A 217 18.34 30.32 -13.91
C ASN A 217 19.11 31.56 -13.44
N ARG A 218 19.41 31.67 -12.14
CA ARG A 218 20.25 32.74 -11.57
C ARG A 218 21.74 32.58 -11.90
N ARG A 219 22.18 31.41 -12.34
CA ARG A 219 23.58 31.12 -12.64
C ARG A 219 24.04 31.92 -13.87
N ALA A 220 25.17 32.61 -13.75
CA ALA A 220 25.86 33.14 -14.93
C ALA A 220 26.52 31.99 -15.72
N THR A 221 26.28 31.93 -17.02
CA THR A 221 26.82 30.87 -17.89
C THR A 221 28.34 30.75 -17.77
N GLY A 222 28.84 29.52 -17.62
CA GLY A 222 30.27 29.25 -17.46
C GLY A 222 30.84 29.41 -16.05
N THR A 223 30.01 29.68 -15.03
CA THR A 223 30.43 29.68 -13.60
C THR A 223 30.28 28.30 -12.96
N GLY A 224 31.16 27.96 -12.01
CA GLY A 224 31.06 26.79 -11.13
C GLY A 224 31.45 25.44 -11.75
N SER A 225 31.85 25.40 -13.02
CA SER A 225 32.29 24.17 -13.71
C SER A 225 33.55 23.55 -13.11
N TRP A 226 34.36 24.33 -12.40
CA TRP A 226 35.60 23.86 -11.79
C TRP A 226 35.39 22.71 -10.79
N LEU A 227 34.23 22.63 -10.13
CA LEU A 227 33.95 21.55 -9.18
C LEU A 227 33.80 20.22 -9.92
N LEU A 228 33.15 20.25 -11.08
CA LEU A 228 32.91 19.09 -11.93
C LEU A 228 34.22 18.50 -12.46
N GLU A 229 35.25 19.35 -12.63
CA GLU A 229 36.59 18.95 -13.09
C GLU A 229 37.49 18.38 -11.98
N THR A 230 37.04 18.36 -10.71
CA THR A 230 37.85 17.84 -9.61
C THR A 230 37.91 16.31 -9.59
N ALA A 231 39.07 15.76 -9.24
CA ALA A 231 39.24 14.31 -9.11
C ALA A 231 38.31 13.70 -8.04
N GLN A 232 38.03 14.44 -6.97
CA GLN A 232 37.10 14.04 -5.91
C GLN A 232 35.67 13.91 -6.45
N PHE A 233 35.21 14.86 -7.27
CA PHE A 233 33.89 14.82 -7.88
C PHE A 233 33.76 13.66 -8.87
N GLU A 234 34.73 13.47 -9.77
CA GLU A 234 34.70 12.32 -10.70
C GLU A 234 34.77 10.97 -9.97
N THR A 235 35.53 10.87 -8.88
CA THR A 235 35.54 9.65 -8.05
C THR A 235 34.17 9.40 -7.42
N TRP A 236 33.52 10.46 -6.94
CA TRP A 236 32.18 10.40 -6.38
C TRP A 236 31.13 10.03 -7.43
N VAL A 237 31.15 10.63 -8.62
CA VAL A 237 30.18 10.31 -9.69
C VAL A 237 30.38 8.92 -10.27
N ASN A 238 31.59 8.34 -10.24
CA ASN A 238 31.86 7.02 -10.82
C ASN A 238 31.86 5.85 -9.81
N GLY A 239 32.02 6.11 -8.51
CA GLY A 239 32.00 5.07 -7.46
C GLY A 239 30.62 4.82 -6.82
N GLU A 240 30.40 3.65 -6.23
CA GLU A 240 29.16 3.35 -5.47
C GLU A 240 29.32 3.67 -3.98
N ALA A 241 28.22 4.03 -3.31
CA ALA A 241 28.16 4.36 -1.88
C ALA A 241 29.15 5.46 -1.44
N GLN A 242 29.44 6.43 -2.32
CA GLN A 242 30.39 7.51 -2.03
C GLN A 242 29.70 8.73 -1.43
N THR A 243 30.40 9.42 -0.52
CA THR A 243 29.95 10.69 0.06
C THR A 243 30.94 11.80 -0.27
N LEU A 244 30.47 12.91 -0.83
CA LEU A 244 31.26 14.11 -1.09
C LEU A 244 30.73 15.28 -0.24
N PHE A 245 31.56 15.76 0.68
CA PHE A 245 31.22 16.87 1.56
C PHE A 245 31.81 18.19 1.03
N CYS A 246 30.99 19.21 0.84
CA CYS A 246 31.42 20.47 0.24
C CYS A 246 31.19 21.64 1.21
N PRO A 247 32.10 21.84 2.20
CA PRO A 247 31.99 22.96 3.11
C PRO A 247 32.37 24.27 2.41
N GLY A 248 31.79 25.39 2.85
CA GLY A 248 32.18 26.70 2.33
C GLY A 248 31.78 27.84 3.25
N PHE A 249 32.55 28.92 3.22
CA PHE A 249 32.27 30.13 3.99
C PHE A 249 30.95 30.80 3.56
N LEU A 250 30.45 31.74 4.36
CA LEU A 250 29.23 32.51 4.10
C LEU A 250 29.31 33.23 2.75
N GLY A 251 28.25 33.18 1.94
CA GLY A 251 28.15 33.93 0.67
C GLY A 251 29.03 33.41 -0.48
N THR A 252 29.61 32.21 -0.38
CA THR A 252 30.51 31.61 -1.40
C THR A 252 29.80 31.01 -2.62
N GLY A 253 28.47 30.85 -2.59
CA GLY A 253 27.71 30.27 -3.71
C GLY A 253 27.43 28.77 -3.62
N LYS A 254 27.44 28.18 -2.41
CA LYS A 254 27.14 26.75 -2.16
C LYS A 254 25.86 26.27 -2.86
N THR A 255 24.75 26.98 -2.68
CA THR A 255 23.45 26.64 -3.29
C THR A 255 23.50 26.63 -4.81
N ILE A 256 24.20 27.58 -5.43
CA ILE A 256 24.39 27.62 -6.89
C ILE A 256 25.23 26.43 -7.35
N ILE A 257 26.32 26.11 -6.64
CA ILE A 257 27.13 24.92 -6.93
C ILE A 257 26.30 23.64 -6.83
N THR A 258 25.46 23.50 -5.80
CA THR A 258 24.53 22.38 -5.66
C THR A 258 23.58 22.29 -6.86
N SER A 259 23.01 23.41 -7.30
CA SER A 259 22.13 23.41 -8.48
C SER A 259 22.85 22.98 -9.76
N ILE A 260 24.13 23.33 -9.91
CA ILE A 260 24.98 22.93 -11.04
C ILE A 260 25.24 21.42 -11.01
N VAL A 261 25.47 20.84 -9.82
CA VAL A 261 25.65 19.40 -9.67
C VAL A 261 24.38 18.65 -10.04
N VAL A 262 23.21 19.11 -9.58
CA VAL A 262 21.90 18.52 -9.92
C VAL A 262 21.65 18.57 -11.43
N ASP A 263 21.89 19.72 -12.05
CA ASP A 263 21.74 19.94 -13.50
C ASP A 263 22.68 19.04 -14.30
N HIS A 264 23.97 19.00 -13.92
CA HIS A 264 24.97 18.17 -14.57
C HIS A 264 24.66 16.67 -14.48
N LEU A 265 24.22 16.19 -13.31
CA LEU A 265 23.82 14.78 -13.16
C LEU A 265 22.57 14.47 -13.98
N SER A 266 21.62 15.41 -14.05
CA SER A 266 20.38 15.24 -14.81
C SER A 266 20.66 15.15 -16.31
N ASP A 267 21.58 15.96 -16.83
CA ASP A 267 22.04 15.95 -18.23
C ASP A 267 22.88 14.68 -18.52
N ARG A 268 23.82 14.35 -17.64
CA ARG A 268 24.72 13.19 -17.82
C ARG A 268 23.98 11.84 -17.84
N PHE A 269 22.90 11.71 -17.08
CA PHE A 269 22.12 10.47 -16.96
C PHE A 269 20.71 10.59 -17.57
N GLU A 270 20.48 11.54 -18.48
CA GLU A 270 19.16 11.81 -19.07
C GLU A 270 18.56 10.55 -19.73
N ASP A 271 19.39 9.82 -20.50
CA ASP A 271 19.02 8.62 -21.25
C ASP A 271 18.92 7.34 -20.40
N GLU A 272 19.45 7.35 -19.18
CA GLU A 272 19.47 6.19 -18.29
C GLU A 272 18.26 6.16 -17.35
N MET A 273 17.17 5.52 -17.80
CA MET A 273 15.89 5.49 -17.06
C MET A 273 15.95 4.88 -15.65
N ASN A 274 17.04 4.22 -15.25
CA ASN A 274 17.18 3.58 -13.93
C ASN A 274 18.11 4.33 -12.97
N VAL A 275 18.62 5.51 -13.34
CA VAL A 275 19.41 6.36 -12.43
C VAL A 275 18.51 7.40 -11.80
N ALA A 276 18.45 7.38 -10.47
CA ALA A 276 17.64 8.27 -9.67
C ALA A 276 18.46 9.43 -9.09
N ILE A 277 17.95 10.65 -9.22
CA ILE A 277 18.56 11.86 -8.66
C ILE A 277 17.50 12.54 -7.79
N ALA A 278 17.80 12.74 -6.52
CA ALA A 278 16.93 13.42 -5.57
C ALA A 278 17.72 14.50 -4.82
N TYR A 279 17.11 15.65 -4.60
CA TYR A 279 17.78 16.80 -4.01
C TYR A 279 16.91 17.57 -3.03
N ILE A 280 17.55 18.24 -2.05
CA ILE A 280 16.90 19.06 -1.02
C ILE A 280 17.65 20.38 -0.90
N TYR A 281 16.90 21.48 -0.80
CA TYR A 281 17.40 22.80 -0.41
C TYR A 281 16.88 23.16 0.98
N LEU A 282 17.73 23.02 2.00
CA LEU A 282 17.35 23.38 3.37
C LEU A 282 17.22 24.90 3.50
N ASP A 283 16.26 25.35 4.30
CA ASP A 283 15.98 26.77 4.55
C ASP A 283 15.59 26.93 6.02
N PHE A 284 16.41 27.67 6.77
CA PHE A 284 16.21 27.93 8.19
C PHE A 284 14.85 28.56 8.53
N ARG A 285 14.17 29.22 7.57
CA ARG A 285 12.85 29.84 7.79
C ARG A 285 11.68 28.86 7.66
N ARG A 286 11.92 27.66 7.11
CA ARG A 286 10.89 26.64 6.86
C ARG A 286 11.02 25.45 7.81
N GLN A 287 11.60 25.64 9.00
CA GLN A 287 11.86 24.56 9.97
C GLN A 287 10.63 23.73 10.34
N HIS A 288 9.43 24.33 10.37
CA HIS A 288 8.18 23.61 10.66
C HIS A 288 7.71 22.70 9.51
N GLU A 289 8.15 22.96 8.28
CA GLU A 289 7.87 22.13 7.10
C GLU A 289 9.00 21.11 6.86
N GLN A 290 10.21 21.40 7.35
CA GLN A 290 11.44 20.62 7.15
C GLN A 290 11.72 19.63 8.28
N GLU A 291 10.69 18.99 8.82
CA GLU A 291 10.87 17.86 9.73
C GLU A 291 11.50 16.66 9.01
N PRO A 292 12.25 15.77 9.70
CA PRO A 292 12.94 14.65 9.07
C PRO A 292 12.02 13.77 8.20
N ALA A 293 10.78 13.54 8.62
CA ALA A 293 9.80 12.77 7.85
C ALA A 293 9.43 13.47 6.54
N SER A 294 9.19 14.77 6.57
CA SER A 294 8.86 15.60 5.41
C SER A 294 10.00 15.67 4.40
N LEU A 295 11.25 15.79 4.89
CA LEU A 295 12.45 15.78 4.05
C LEU A 295 12.64 14.43 3.34
N LEU A 296 12.50 13.32 4.07
CA LEU A 296 12.59 11.98 3.49
C LEU A 296 11.43 11.71 2.50
N ALA A 297 10.24 12.23 2.78
CA ALA A 297 9.10 12.16 1.87
C ALA A 297 9.35 12.96 0.59
N ALA A 298 10.03 14.11 0.67
CA ALA A 298 10.40 14.91 -0.50
C ALA A 298 11.43 14.19 -1.39
N LEU A 299 12.37 13.45 -0.80
CA LEU A 299 13.26 12.57 -1.56
C LEU A 299 12.46 11.46 -2.26
N LEU A 300 11.57 10.78 -1.52
CA LEU A 300 10.73 9.71 -2.07
C LEU A 300 9.83 10.20 -3.22
N ARG A 301 9.25 11.39 -3.09
CA ARG A 301 8.48 12.07 -4.15
C ARG A 301 9.30 12.27 -5.43
N GLN A 302 10.57 12.63 -5.32
CA GLN A 302 11.43 12.83 -6.50
C GLN A 302 11.82 11.51 -7.16
N LEU A 303 12.04 10.46 -6.37
CA LEU A 303 12.31 9.11 -6.89
C LEU A 303 11.12 8.54 -7.70
N ALA A 304 9.89 9.02 -7.45
CA ALA A 304 8.69 8.62 -8.17
C ALA A 304 8.76 8.86 -9.68
N ARG A 305 9.46 9.92 -10.11
CA ARG A 305 9.54 10.32 -11.52
C ARG A 305 10.45 9.42 -12.35
N ARG A 306 11.40 8.75 -11.72
CA ARG A 306 12.48 8.00 -12.40
C ARG A 306 12.47 6.49 -12.10
N CYS A 307 11.73 6.03 -11.09
CA CYS A 307 11.65 4.60 -10.76
C CYS A 307 10.37 3.95 -11.31
N SER A 308 10.51 2.98 -12.22
CA SER A 308 9.36 2.27 -12.84
C SER A 308 8.51 1.47 -11.84
N ASP A 309 9.13 1.01 -10.74
CA ASP A 309 8.47 0.17 -9.73
C ASP A 309 7.82 0.98 -8.60
N PHE A 310 7.97 2.31 -8.62
CA PHE A 310 7.43 3.21 -7.60
C PHE A 310 5.92 3.03 -7.41
N VAL A 311 5.15 3.02 -8.50
CA VAL A 311 3.69 2.89 -8.47
C VAL A 311 3.28 1.56 -7.83
N THR A 312 3.96 0.46 -8.18
CA THR A 312 3.67 -0.87 -7.63
C THR A 312 3.93 -0.93 -6.11
N ILE A 313 5.01 -0.31 -5.65
CA ILE A 313 5.40 -0.28 -4.24
C ILE A 313 4.43 0.61 -3.44
N MET A 314 4.13 1.80 -3.96
CA MET A 314 3.32 2.80 -3.26
C MET A 314 1.82 2.51 -3.32
N SER A 315 1.29 1.85 -4.35
CA SER A 315 -0.15 1.54 -4.44
C SER A 315 -0.62 0.67 -3.26
N ARG A 316 0.22 -0.29 -2.82
CA ARG A 316 -0.09 -1.12 -1.64
C ARG A 316 -0.18 -0.30 -0.35
N LEU A 317 0.66 0.71 -0.20
CA LEU A 317 0.64 1.62 0.94
C LEU A 317 -0.53 2.61 0.83
N PHE A 318 -0.81 3.14 -0.36
CA PHE A 318 -1.91 4.06 -0.61
C PHE A 318 -3.28 3.43 -0.29
N GLU A 319 -3.49 2.17 -0.69
CA GLU A 319 -4.71 1.41 -0.35
C GLU A 319 -4.80 1.10 1.16
N LYS A 320 -3.69 0.75 1.80
CA LYS A 320 -3.61 0.51 3.26
C LYS A 320 -4.04 1.73 4.08
N HIS A 321 -3.80 2.93 3.57
CA HIS A 321 -4.10 4.21 4.22
C HIS A 321 -5.45 4.84 3.79
N ASP A 322 -6.42 4.00 3.39
CA ASP A 322 -7.77 4.39 2.93
C ASP A 322 -7.72 5.39 1.77
N SER A 323 -6.93 5.07 0.73
CA SER A 323 -6.75 5.91 -0.46
C SER A 323 -6.22 7.31 -0.16
N GLY A 324 -5.24 7.40 0.75
CA GLY A 324 -4.51 8.64 1.04
C GLY A 324 -5.12 9.56 2.11
N LYS A 325 -6.05 9.07 2.93
CA LYS A 325 -6.67 9.90 4.00
C LYS A 325 -5.82 10.00 5.27
N THR A 326 -4.91 9.05 5.50
CA THR A 326 -4.03 9.06 6.68
C THR A 326 -2.57 9.30 6.28
N PRO A 327 -1.80 10.12 7.02
CA PRO A 327 -0.41 10.44 6.68
C PRO A 327 0.52 9.24 6.95
N LEU A 328 1.63 9.18 6.21
CA LEU A 328 2.66 8.16 6.37
C LEU A 328 3.54 8.44 7.59
N SER A 329 3.93 7.38 8.30
CA SER A 329 4.92 7.48 9.38
C SER A 329 6.35 7.63 8.84
N CYS A 330 7.26 8.19 9.65
CA CYS A 330 8.66 8.37 9.26
C CYS A 330 9.37 7.04 8.97
N GLU A 331 9.06 5.96 9.71
CA GLU A 331 9.60 4.63 9.42
C GLU A 331 9.09 4.07 8.07
N GLU A 332 7.80 4.24 7.77
CA GLU A 332 7.22 3.79 6.49
C GLU A 332 7.82 4.55 5.31
N ILE A 333 8.03 5.86 5.44
CA ILE A 333 8.70 6.68 4.43
C ILE A 333 10.14 6.22 4.23
N SER A 334 10.89 6.01 5.30
CA SER A 334 12.30 5.57 5.25
C SER A 334 12.43 4.18 4.63
N GLN A 335 11.54 3.25 4.97
CA GLN A 335 11.53 1.90 4.39
C GLN A 335 11.15 1.93 2.90
N SER A 336 10.19 2.78 2.52
CA SER A 336 9.80 2.98 1.13
C SER A 336 10.94 3.59 0.32
N LEU A 337 11.62 4.60 0.87
CA LEU A 337 12.82 5.21 0.27
C LEU A 337 13.92 4.18 0.03
N ARG A 338 14.22 3.33 1.02
CA ARG A 338 15.20 2.24 0.88
C ARG A 338 14.80 1.22 -0.19
N THR A 339 13.52 0.86 -0.25
CA THR A 339 13.02 -0.13 -1.23
C THR A 339 13.04 0.42 -2.65
N VAL A 340 12.59 1.66 -2.84
CA VAL A 340 12.60 2.35 -4.14
C VAL A 340 14.03 2.61 -4.60
N SER A 341 14.93 3.01 -3.69
CA SER A 341 16.35 3.24 -4.02
C SER A 341 17.06 1.95 -4.45
N LYS A 342 16.71 0.79 -3.86
CA LYS A 342 17.22 -0.53 -4.30
C LYS A 342 16.69 -0.98 -5.66
N ALA A 343 15.49 -0.54 -6.03
CA ALA A 343 14.92 -0.84 -7.34
C ALA A 343 15.58 -0.02 -8.46
N CYS A 344 16.18 1.13 -8.11
CA CYS A 344 16.98 1.93 -9.04
C CYS A 344 18.36 1.30 -9.22
N SER A 345 18.93 1.40 -10.42
CA SER A 345 20.30 0.94 -10.70
C SER A 345 21.34 1.76 -9.93
N ARG A 346 21.07 3.05 -9.74
CA ARG A 346 21.93 3.97 -9.00
C ARG A 346 21.10 5.12 -8.46
N THR A 347 21.42 5.58 -7.25
CA THR A 347 20.71 6.69 -6.60
C THR A 347 21.69 7.75 -6.11
N PHE A 348 21.44 9.01 -6.47
CA PHE A 348 22.15 10.19 -5.99
C PHE A 348 21.22 11.01 -5.08
N VAL A 349 21.69 11.33 -3.88
CA VAL A 349 21.02 12.22 -2.94
C VAL A 349 21.89 13.46 -2.72
N ILE A 350 21.33 14.63 -2.99
CA ILE A 350 22.02 15.91 -2.90
C ILE A 350 21.34 16.77 -1.83
N VAL A 351 22.08 17.25 -0.84
CA VAL A 351 21.55 18.04 0.27
C VAL A 351 22.30 19.37 0.33
N ASP A 352 21.60 20.47 0.07
CA ASP A 352 22.13 21.82 0.20
C ASP A 352 21.83 22.41 1.60
N GLY A 353 22.83 23.06 2.20
CA GLY A 353 22.63 23.89 3.39
C GLY A 353 22.37 23.11 4.68
N LEU A 354 23.12 22.03 4.95
CA LEU A 354 22.90 21.20 6.15
C LEU A 354 23.00 21.98 7.49
N ASP A 355 23.71 23.10 7.49
CA ASP A 355 23.78 24.03 8.63
C ASP A 355 22.46 24.74 8.93
N GLU A 356 21.54 24.84 7.98
CA GLU A 356 20.27 25.54 8.12
C GLU A 356 19.19 24.69 8.81
N CYS A 357 19.45 23.39 9.02
CA CYS A 357 18.59 22.51 9.78
C CYS A 357 18.88 22.63 11.28
N ASP A 358 17.87 23.04 12.06
CA ASP A 358 17.98 23.10 13.53
C ASP A 358 18.16 21.70 14.14
N ASP A 359 19.09 21.59 15.09
CA ASP A 359 19.41 20.36 15.82
C ASP A 359 19.05 20.45 17.30
N SER A 360 18.40 21.55 17.74
CA SER A 360 17.95 21.73 19.14
C SER A 360 17.07 20.59 19.64
N ARG A 361 16.29 19.98 18.73
CA ARG A 361 15.42 18.80 18.96
C ARG A 361 15.99 17.49 18.40
N GLY A 362 17.26 17.48 17.95
CA GLY A 362 17.91 16.31 17.33
C GLY A 362 17.41 15.96 15.92
N GLN A 363 16.74 16.89 15.23
CA GLN A 363 16.11 16.65 13.92
C GLN A 363 17.14 16.39 12.82
N ARG A 364 18.15 17.26 12.70
CA ARG A 364 19.28 17.10 11.78
C ARG A 364 19.99 15.78 12.01
N SER A 365 20.22 15.42 13.28
CA SER A 365 20.83 14.15 13.66
C SER A 365 20.00 12.92 13.25
N LYS A 366 18.66 12.98 13.36
CA LYS A 366 17.75 11.91 12.94
C LYS A 366 17.73 11.76 11.42
N PHE A 367 17.63 12.88 10.69
CA PHE A 367 17.65 12.91 9.22
C PHE A 367 18.94 12.32 8.64
N LEU A 368 20.10 12.73 9.16
CA LEU A 368 21.40 12.19 8.73
C LEU A 368 21.51 10.68 8.98
N ARG A 369 20.99 10.19 10.12
CA ARG A 369 20.99 8.75 10.42
C ARG A 369 20.24 7.96 9.35
N GLU A 370 19.02 8.36 9.01
CA GLU A 370 18.22 7.64 7.99
C GLU A 370 18.86 7.70 6.59
N ILE A 371 19.52 8.81 6.23
CA ILE A 371 20.24 8.92 4.95
C ILE A 371 21.46 8.00 4.92
N PHE A 372 22.26 7.97 5.99
CA PHE A 372 23.40 7.05 6.07
C PHE A 372 22.95 5.58 6.10
N ASP A 373 21.84 5.26 6.77
CA ASP A 373 21.25 3.93 6.74
C ASP A 373 20.75 3.57 5.33
N CYS A 374 20.21 4.54 4.59
CA CYS A 374 19.83 4.36 3.19
C CYS A 374 21.06 4.11 2.30
N GLN A 375 22.14 4.86 2.48
CA GLN A 375 23.41 4.67 1.77
C GLN A 375 24.00 3.28 2.05
N ALA A 376 24.05 2.85 3.31
CA ALA A 376 24.55 1.52 3.69
C ALA A 376 23.71 0.37 3.09
N ALA A 377 22.40 0.57 2.96
CA ALA A 377 21.49 -0.45 2.45
C ALA A 377 21.41 -0.52 0.91
N CYS A 378 21.59 0.61 0.21
CA CYS A 378 21.24 0.75 -1.22
C CYS A 378 22.41 1.20 -2.12
N GLY A 379 23.58 1.53 -1.55
CA GLY A 379 24.72 2.01 -2.33
C GLY A 379 24.57 3.46 -2.83
N THR A 380 23.71 4.26 -2.19
CA THR A 380 23.39 5.65 -2.57
C THR A 380 24.61 6.57 -2.48
N ASN A 381 24.79 7.43 -3.48
CA ASN A 381 25.82 8.46 -3.48
C ASN A 381 25.29 9.75 -2.86
N LEU A 382 26.02 10.30 -1.90
CA LEU A 382 25.59 11.45 -1.11
C LEU A 382 26.46 12.68 -1.41
N PHE A 383 25.84 13.81 -1.76
CA PHE A 383 26.49 15.12 -1.86
C PHE A 383 25.90 16.05 -0.82
N VAL A 384 26.74 16.72 -0.01
CA VAL A 384 26.26 17.59 1.07
C VAL A 384 27.03 18.90 1.09
N THR A 385 26.33 20.04 1.13
CA THR A 385 26.96 21.35 1.40
C THR A 385 26.67 21.83 2.83
N SER A 386 27.63 22.54 3.42
CA SER A 386 27.44 23.18 4.74
C SER A 386 28.43 24.32 4.99
N ARG A 387 28.25 25.09 6.07
CA ARG A 387 29.29 25.94 6.67
C ARG A 387 30.33 25.11 7.44
N PHE A 388 31.45 25.74 7.81
CA PHE A 388 32.49 25.16 8.67
C PHE A 388 32.03 25.06 10.14
N ILE A 389 30.94 24.36 10.40
CA ILE A 389 30.45 24.09 11.76
C ILE A 389 31.18 22.86 12.30
N PRO A 390 31.89 22.94 13.45
CA PRO A 390 32.66 21.82 13.99
C PRO A 390 31.82 20.56 14.20
N GLU A 391 30.57 20.71 14.65
CA GLU A 391 29.64 19.60 14.85
C GLU A 391 29.31 18.84 13.56
N ILE A 392 29.13 19.56 12.44
CA ILE A 392 28.84 18.96 11.13
C ILE A 392 30.14 18.39 10.55
N THR A 393 31.20 19.18 10.55
CA THR A 393 32.51 18.84 9.98
C THR A 393 33.10 17.58 10.63
N SER A 394 32.94 17.41 11.95
CA SER A 394 33.38 16.20 12.65
C SER A 394 32.71 14.92 12.14
N ARG A 395 31.43 14.97 11.76
CA ARG A 395 30.69 13.81 11.21
C ARG A 395 31.11 13.43 9.80
N PHE A 396 31.58 14.40 9.01
CA PHE A 396 32.04 14.17 7.64
C PHE A 396 33.56 14.04 7.51
N SER A 397 34.31 14.06 8.62
CA SER A 397 35.77 14.05 8.64
C SER A 397 36.43 12.86 7.94
N GLN A 398 35.72 11.73 7.82
CA GLN A 398 36.18 10.50 7.18
C GLN A 398 35.94 10.45 5.66
N PHE A 399 35.19 11.40 5.10
CA PHE A 399 34.81 11.43 3.68
C PHE A 399 35.63 12.47 2.90
N PRO A 400 35.81 12.29 1.58
CA PRO A 400 36.44 13.32 0.75
C PRO A 400 35.63 14.61 0.81
N TRP A 401 36.34 15.73 0.94
CA TRP A 401 35.71 17.04 0.95
C TRP A 401 36.39 18.03 -0.01
N VAL A 402 35.60 18.97 -0.53
CA VAL A 402 36.05 20.04 -1.42
C VAL A 402 35.50 21.37 -0.94
N GLU A 403 36.37 22.34 -0.67
CA GLU A 403 35.93 23.68 -0.26
C GLU A 403 35.21 24.39 -1.41
N VAL A 404 33.99 24.88 -1.15
CA VAL A 404 33.29 25.78 -2.06
C VAL A 404 33.78 27.21 -1.83
N TYR A 405 34.42 27.77 -2.86
CA TYR A 405 35.02 29.09 -2.84
C TYR A 405 34.80 29.80 -4.18
N ALA A 406 34.54 31.12 -4.14
CA ALA A 406 34.36 31.93 -5.35
C ALA A 406 35.68 32.12 -6.10
N ARG A 407 35.91 31.33 -7.15
CA ARG A 407 37.13 31.46 -7.96
C ARG A 407 37.13 32.75 -8.76
N ARG A 408 38.31 33.33 -8.96
CA ARG A 408 38.50 34.58 -9.73
C ARG A 408 37.78 34.56 -11.07
N ASN A 409 37.91 33.47 -11.84
CA ASN A 409 37.28 33.32 -13.15
C ASN A 409 35.74 33.32 -13.08
N ASP A 410 35.15 32.70 -12.05
CA ASP A 410 33.69 32.69 -11.86
C ASP A 410 33.17 34.10 -11.54
N VAL A 411 33.89 34.85 -10.70
CA VAL A 411 33.55 36.24 -10.36
C VAL A 411 33.67 37.14 -11.58
N GLU A 412 34.72 36.99 -12.39
CA GLU A 412 34.91 37.76 -13.63
C GLU A 412 33.81 37.47 -14.68
N ASN A 413 33.39 36.21 -14.81
CA ASN A 413 32.28 35.80 -15.67
C ASN A 413 30.94 36.37 -15.18
N TYR A 414 30.67 36.27 -13.88
CA TYR A 414 29.47 36.83 -13.26
C TYR A 414 29.39 38.35 -13.44
N VAL A 415 30.44 39.07 -13.07
CA VAL A 415 30.54 40.53 -13.26
C VAL A 415 30.36 40.84 -14.74
N GLY A 416 31.02 40.09 -15.63
CA GLY A 416 30.87 40.22 -17.08
C GLY A 416 29.44 40.16 -17.58
N ALA A 417 28.66 39.18 -17.13
CA ALA A 417 27.27 39.02 -17.52
C ALA A 417 26.36 40.15 -16.99
N HIS A 418 26.74 40.82 -15.89
CA HIS A 418 25.92 41.85 -15.25
C HIS A 418 26.40 43.30 -15.55
N LEU A 419 27.56 43.47 -16.19
CA LEU A 419 28.06 44.79 -16.62
C LEU A 419 27.12 45.47 -17.62
N ASP A 420 26.38 44.71 -18.42
CA ASP A 420 25.39 45.24 -19.34
C ASP A 420 24.21 45.90 -18.63
N ASN A 421 23.92 45.54 -17.37
CA ASN A 421 22.86 46.16 -16.57
C ASN A 421 23.26 47.52 -16.00
N LEU A 422 24.55 47.88 -16.06
CA LEU A 422 25.06 49.17 -15.62
C LEU A 422 24.81 50.28 -16.67
N ARG A 423 24.98 51.54 -16.25
CA ARG A 423 24.73 52.70 -17.11
C ARG A 423 25.62 52.72 -18.36
N SER A 424 25.17 53.43 -19.39
CA SER A 424 25.83 53.54 -20.70
C SER A 424 27.32 53.93 -20.63
N VAL A 425 27.72 54.68 -19.61
CA VAL A 425 29.10 55.10 -19.33
C VAL A 425 30.03 53.91 -19.10
N VAL A 426 29.53 52.84 -18.50
CA VAL A 426 30.25 51.57 -18.30
C VAL A 426 30.08 50.67 -19.52
N ARG A 427 28.86 50.57 -20.08
CA ARG A 427 28.56 49.74 -21.26
C ARG A 427 29.41 50.11 -22.50
N SER A 428 29.73 51.38 -22.68
CA SER A 428 30.47 51.88 -23.85
C SER A 428 32.00 51.81 -23.71
N ASN A 429 32.54 51.48 -22.52
CA ASN A 429 33.96 51.56 -22.24
C ASN A 429 34.53 50.20 -21.81
N ILE A 430 35.04 49.45 -22.79
CA ILE A 430 35.62 48.11 -22.61
C ILE A 430 36.79 48.09 -21.62
N GLN A 431 37.62 49.15 -21.61
CA GLN A 431 38.76 49.22 -20.69
C GLN A 431 38.30 49.38 -19.24
N LEU A 432 37.26 50.19 -19.01
CA LEU A 432 36.64 50.35 -17.69
C LEU A 432 35.94 49.06 -17.24
N GLN A 433 35.27 48.35 -18.16
CA GLN A 433 34.67 47.03 -17.87
C GLN A 433 35.71 46.02 -17.40
N ASN A 434 36.87 45.95 -18.08
CA ASN A 434 37.96 45.07 -17.66
C ASN A 434 38.54 45.50 -16.31
N GLU A 435 38.70 46.80 -16.06
CA GLU A 435 39.17 47.35 -14.78
C GLU A 435 38.20 47.02 -13.62
N ILE A 436 36.90 47.05 -13.87
CA ILE A 436 35.84 46.62 -12.93
C ILE A 436 35.95 45.13 -12.66
N LYS A 437 35.98 44.28 -13.69
CA LYS A 437 36.11 42.81 -13.56
C LYS A 437 37.30 42.43 -12.69
N THR A 438 38.49 42.93 -13.04
CA THR A 438 39.72 42.59 -12.32
C THR A 438 39.69 43.09 -10.89
N THR A 439 39.19 44.31 -10.66
CA THR A 439 39.17 44.87 -9.31
C THR A 439 38.17 44.14 -8.41
N ILE A 440 36.95 43.88 -8.88
CA ILE A 440 35.94 43.17 -8.09
C ILE A 440 36.42 41.75 -7.79
N ALA A 441 36.98 41.05 -8.79
CA ALA A 441 37.51 39.70 -8.60
C ALA A 441 38.67 39.64 -7.59
N GLU A 442 39.43 40.73 -7.42
CA GLU A 442 40.48 40.85 -6.39
C GLU A 442 39.94 41.22 -5.00
N ALA A 443 38.87 42.02 -4.93
CA ALA A 443 38.31 42.51 -3.68
C ALA A 443 37.41 41.49 -2.96
N VAL A 444 36.85 40.53 -3.70
CA VAL A 444 35.81 39.60 -3.22
C VAL A 444 36.36 38.47 -2.33
N ASP A 445 37.66 38.15 -2.43
CA ASP A 445 38.39 37.13 -1.64
C ASP A 445 37.58 35.87 -1.25
N GLY A 446 36.85 35.31 -2.23
CA GLY A 446 36.09 34.07 -2.06
C GLY A 446 34.62 34.21 -1.69
N ILE A 447 34.16 35.41 -1.33
CA ILE A 447 32.79 35.66 -0.88
C ILE A 447 31.98 36.21 -2.06
N PHE A 448 31.49 35.33 -2.93
CA PHE A 448 30.77 35.70 -4.16
C PHE A 448 29.72 36.82 -3.97
N LEU A 449 29.02 36.85 -2.83
CA LEU A 449 28.02 37.88 -2.52
C LEU A 449 28.58 39.32 -2.51
N LEU A 450 29.85 39.53 -2.13
CA LEU A 450 30.50 40.84 -2.22
C LEU A 450 30.59 41.33 -3.67
N ALA A 451 30.71 40.42 -4.64
CA ALA A 451 30.75 40.80 -6.06
C ALA A 451 29.42 41.47 -6.48
N HIS A 452 28.30 40.95 -5.99
CA HIS A 452 26.97 41.50 -6.24
C HIS A 452 26.81 42.88 -5.60
N ILE A 453 27.14 43.01 -4.31
CA ILE A 453 27.01 44.29 -3.57
C ILE A 453 27.92 45.37 -4.18
N TYR A 454 29.15 45.03 -4.54
CA TYR A 454 30.08 45.96 -5.19
C TYR A 454 29.66 46.32 -6.62
N LEU A 455 29.00 45.43 -7.35
CA LEU A 455 28.46 45.77 -8.67
C LEU A 455 27.29 46.76 -8.53
N ASP A 456 26.40 46.53 -7.57
CA ASP A 456 25.26 47.40 -7.30
C ASP A 456 25.66 48.77 -6.77
N SER A 457 26.77 48.89 -6.04
CA SER A 457 27.32 50.18 -5.60
C SER A 457 27.84 51.04 -6.75
N LEU A 458 28.03 50.47 -7.94
CA LEU A 458 28.43 51.18 -9.16
C LEU A 458 27.24 51.65 -10.01
N SER A 459 26.03 51.18 -9.73
CA SER A 459 24.80 51.48 -10.51
C SER A 459 24.39 52.96 -10.47
N ASP A 460 24.73 53.67 -9.39
CA ASP A 460 24.40 55.08 -9.14
C ASP A 460 25.48 56.06 -9.63
N LYS A 461 26.57 55.58 -10.23
CA LYS A 461 27.68 56.43 -10.69
C LYS A 461 27.48 56.88 -12.14
N PHE A 462 27.45 58.20 -12.34
CA PHE A 462 27.17 58.83 -13.64
C PHE A 462 28.41 59.14 -14.48
N THR A 463 29.63 59.00 -13.93
CA THR A 463 30.87 59.39 -14.61
C THR A 463 31.95 58.33 -14.47
N VAL A 464 32.84 58.23 -15.47
CA VAL A 464 34.01 57.32 -15.43
C VAL A 464 34.90 57.61 -14.21
N SER A 465 35.06 58.89 -13.84
CA SER A 465 35.82 59.27 -12.63
C SER A 465 35.12 58.81 -11.35
N GLY A 466 33.79 58.91 -11.29
CA GLY A 466 32.99 58.45 -10.15
C GLY A 466 33.00 56.93 -9.99
N VAL A 467 32.97 56.19 -11.10
CA VAL A 467 33.15 54.73 -11.12
C VAL A 467 34.57 54.37 -10.64
N ARG A 468 35.61 55.02 -11.17
CA ARG A 468 37.01 54.79 -10.73
C ARG A 468 37.27 55.17 -9.27
N SER A 469 36.61 56.21 -8.74
CA SER A 469 36.75 56.56 -7.33
C SER A 469 36.09 55.52 -6.42
N ALA A 470 34.92 55.00 -6.79
CA ALA A 470 34.25 53.93 -6.04
C ALA A 470 35.09 52.64 -6.04
N ILE A 471 35.61 52.22 -7.20
CA ILE A 471 36.46 51.03 -7.35
C ILE A 471 37.78 51.14 -6.56
N ARG A 472 38.28 52.36 -6.31
CA ARG A 472 39.48 52.60 -5.48
C ARG A 472 39.22 52.46 -3.98
N GLN A 473 37.97 52.55 -3.54
CA GLN A 473 37.59 52.39 -2.14
C GLN A 473 37.47 50.91 -1.74
N PHE A 474 37.34 50.00 -2.71
CA PHE A 474 37.31 48.57 -2.44
C PHE A 474 38.64 48.08 -1.82
N PRO A 475 38.61 47.17 -0.83
CA PRO A 475 39.81 46.67 -0.17
C PRO A 475 40.72 45.98 -1.19
N LYS A 476 41.95 46.49 -1.35
CA LYS A 476 42.82 46.15 -2.50
C LYS A 476 44.12 45.37 -2.20
N LYS A 477 44.42 44.94 -0.97
CA LYS A 477 45.84 44.67 -0.65
C LYS A 477 46.25 43.49 0.24
N ASN A 478 45.36 42.60 0.68
CA ASN A 478 45.80 41.31 1.20
C ASN A 478 44.64 40.31 1.14
N PRO A 479 44.89 39.02 0.78
CA PRO A 479 43.91 37.98 1.04
C PRO A 479 43.61 37.98 2.54
N MET A 480 42.33 38.02 2.90
CA MET A 480 41.87 38.06 4.28
C MET A 480 42.32 36.75 4.95
N LYS A 481 43.11 36.89 6.02
CA LYS A 481 43.79 35.75 6.65
C LYS A 481 42.93 35.07 7.69
N SER A 482 41.89 35.73 8.18
CA SER A 482 40.99 35.21 9.21
C SER A 482 39.52 35.33 8.81
N GLU A 483 38.70 34.44 9.38
CA GLU A 483 37.24 34.43 9.21
C GLU A 483 36.58 35.73 9.71
N ALA A 484 37.17 36.36 10.73
CA ALA A 484 36.70 37.63 11.29
C ALA A 484 36.86 38.80 10.30
N GLU A 485 37.99 38.88 9.58
CA GLU A 485 38.23 39.92 8.57
C GLU A 485 37.24 39.80 7.39
N ARG A 486 36.89 38.56 7.01
CA ARG A 486 35.89 38.25 5.97
C ARG A 486 34.48 38.67 6.36
N LEU A 487 34.11 38.47 7.62
CA LEU A 487 32.82 38.88 8.15
C LEU A 487 32.73 40.41 8.27
N GLU A 488 33.79 41.07 8.74
CA GLU A 488 33.85 42.54 8.87
C GLU A 488 33.70 43.25 7.52
N ALA A 489 34.32 42.72 6.45
CA ALA A 489 34.15 43.27 5.11
C ALA A 489 32.73 43.08 4.54
N LEU A 490 32.08 41.96 4.88
CA LEU A 490 30.68 41.71 4.50
C LEU A 490 29.73 42.65 5.27
N ASP A 491 29.97 42.85 6.56
CA ASP A 491 29.22 43.77 7.41
C ASP A 491 29.33 45.22 6.90
N GLN A 492 30.53 45.65 6.51
CA GLN A 492 30.75 46.96 5.90
C GLN A 492 29.98 47.10 4.58
N ALA A 493 29.97 46.05 3.73
CA ALA A 493 29.23 46.07 2.48
C ALA A 493 27.71 46.17 2.69
N TYR A 494 27.16 45.56 3.75
CA TYR A 494 25.76 45.73 4.14
C TYR A 494 25.47 47.11 4.70
N ASP A 495 26.37 47.67 5.52
CA ASP A 495 26.28 49.04 6.02
C ASP A 495 26.14 50.03 4.86
N GLU A 496 27.02 49.92 3.86
CA GLU A 496 26.97 50.75 2.65
C GLU A 496 25.69 50.55 1.84
N ALA A 497 25.14 49.32 1.78
CA ALA A 497 23.86 49.05 1.13
C ALA A 497 22.67 49.70 1.87
N LEU A 498 22.65 49.63 3.20
CA LEU A 498 21.61 50.24 4.02
C LEU A 498 21.71 51.76 4.08
N GLU A 499 22.91 52.32 4.04
CA GLU A 499 23.12 53.76 3.87
C GLU A 499 22.57 54.26 2.53
N ARG A 500 22.75 53.49 1.44
CA ARG A 500 22.12 53.80 0.13
C ARG A 500 20.60 53.83 0.24
N ILE A 501 19.99 52.90 0.97
CA ILE A 501 18.53 52.91 1.24
C ILE A 501 18.14 54.17 2.02
N ASN A 502 18.91 54.54 3.06
CA ASN A 502 18.63 55.74 3.85
C ASN A 502 18.79 57.06 3.08
N GLY A 503 19.65 57.07 2.06
CA GLY A 503 19.85 58.21 1.16
C GLY A 503 18.73 58.43 0.13
N GLN A 504 17.76 57.51 0.02
CA GLN A 504 16.62 57.67 -0.89
C GLN A 504 15.63 58.74 -0.41
N LYS A 505 14.72 59.15 -1.31
CA LYS A 505 13.59 60.03 -0.96
C LYS A 505 12.73 59.37 0.13
N GLN A 506 12.15 60.17 1.01
CA GLN A 506 11.44 59.70 2.21
C GLN A 506 10.45 58.56 1.93
N ALA A 507 9.57 58.69 0.93
CA ALA A 507 8.58 57.65 0.62
C ALA A 507 9.20 56.30 0.19
N LEU A 508 10.24 56.33 -0.66
CA LEU A 508 10.93 55.11 -1.13
C LEU A 508 11.72 54.45 0.00
N ARG A 509 12.32 55.28 0.87
CA ARG A 509 13.04 54.80 2.05
C ARG A 509 12.10 54.09 3.02
N GLU A 510 10.93 54.66 3.32
CA GLU A 510 9.97 54.00 4.22
C GLU A 510 9.43 52.71 3.60
N LEU A 511 9.14 52.68 2.29
CA LEU A 511 8.74 51.45 1.59
C LEU A 511 9.81 50.35 1.71
N ALA A 512 11.08 50.69 1.46
CA ALA A 512 12.20 49.76 1.58
C ALA A 512 12.36 49.24 3.01
N LYS A 513 12.24 50.13 4.01
CA LYS A 513 12.36 49.75 5.43
C LYS A 513 11.22 48.86 5.89
N ASN A 514 9.99 49.17 5.50
CA ASN A 514 8.82 48.37 5.85
C ASN A 514 8.87 46.98 5.18
N ALA A 515 9.30 46.91 3.91
CA ALA A 515 9.49 45.65 3.21
C ALA A 515 10.55 44.78 3.91
N LEU A 516 11.71 45.35 4.23
CA LEU A 516 12.77 44.64 4.95
C LEU A 516 12.32 44.21 6.36
N ALA A 517 11.57 45.05 7.08
CA ALA A 517 11.03 44.71 8.40
C ALA A 517 10.14 43.46 8.35
N TRP A 518 9.23 43.40 7.38
CA TRP A 518 8.37 42.22 7.17
C TRP A 518 9.16 40.98 6.74
N ILE A 519 10.12 41.11 5.83
CA ILE A 519 10.92 39.97 5.35
C ILE A 519 11.82 39.39 6.45
N VAL A 520 12.33 40.23 7.36
CA VAL A 520 13.24 39.80 8.44
C VAL A 520 12.47 39.26 9.63
N HIS A 521 11.43 39.95 10.10
CA HIS A 521 10.81 39.66 11.40
C HIS A 521 9.54 38.80 11.34
N ALA A 522 9.02 38.50 10.14
CA ALA A 522 7.87 37.61 10.00
C ALA A 522 8.17 36.18 10.52
N LYS A 523 7.19 35.55 11.18
CA LYS A 523 7.32 34.18 11.73
C LYS A 523 7.37 33.10 10.66
N ARG A 524 6.87 33.40 9.48
CA ARG A 524 7.03 32.59 8.27
C ARG A 524 7.21 33.51 7.05
N PRO A 525 7.82 33.04 5.96
CA PRO A 525 7.86 33.79 4.70
C PRO A 525 6.44 34.17 4.24
N LEU A 526 6.29 35.41 3.79
CA LEU A 526 5.04 35.95 3.24
C LEU A 526 5.05 35.84 1.72
N THR A 527 3.90 35.51 1.15
CA THR A 527 3.70 35.62 -0.31
C THR A 527 3.75 37.08 -0.76
N THR A 528 3.95 37.33 -2.06
CA THR A 528 3.96 38.66 -2.66
C THR A 528 2.68 39.41 -2.36
N LEU A 529 1.53 38.73 -2.47
CA LEU A 529 0.22 39.30 -2.16
C LEU A 529 0.05 39.62 -0.67
N GLU A 530 0.47 38.72 0.22
CA GLU A 530 0.46 38.97 1.67
C GLU A 530 1.34 40.17 2.04
N LEU A 531 2.54 40.26 1.46
CA LEU A 531 3.46 41.38 1.70
C LEU A 531 2.95 42.69 1.11
N GLN A 532 2.37 42.67 -0.09
CA GLN A 532 1.73 43.83 -0.71
C GLN A 532 0.60 44.38 0.16
N HIS A 533 -0.26 43.50 0.70
CA HIS A 533 -1.33 43.88 1.63
C HIS A 533 -0.80 44.39 2.97
N ALA A 534 0.35 43.87 3.42
CA ALA A 534 0.98 44.35 4.64
C ALA A 534 1.58 45.75 4.48
N LEU A 535 2.16 46.05 3.31
CA LEU A 535 2.78 47.33 3.00
C LEU A 535 1.79 48.43 2.63
N SER A 536 0.59 48.08 2.17
CA SER A 536 -0.47 49.04 1.83
C SER A 536 -1.17 49.64 3.06
N ILE A 537 -0.92 49.12 4.26
CA ILE A 537 -1.45 49.67 5.51
C ILE A 537 -0.49 50.71 6.07
N ASP A 538 -0.86 51.98 5.92
CA ASP A 538 -0.17 53.08 6.58
C ASP A 538 -0.51 53.09 8.08
N GLY A 539 0.46 52.75 8.93
CA GLY A 539 0.30 52.74 10.40
C GLY A 539 -0.06 54.09 11.05
N VAL A 540 -0.23 55.16 10.27
CA VAL A 540 -0.64 56.50 10.71
C VAL A 540 -2.16 56.71 10.63
N ARG A 541 -2.86 55.95 9.77
CA ARG A 541 -4.33 56.00 9.65
C ARG A 541 -4.87 54.64 10.09
N SER A 542 -5.95 54.63 10.86
CA SER A 542 -6.71 53.41 11.17
C SER A 542 -7.95 53.35 10.26
N PRO A 543 -7.80 53.03 8.96
CA PRO A 543 -8.95 52.99 8.07
C PRO A 543 -9.89 51.86 8.49
N SER A 544 -11.19 52.10 8.32
CA SER A 544 -12.24 51.09 8.54
C SER A 544 -12.30 50.04 7.41
N GLU A 545 -11.71 50.34 6.26
CA GLU A 545 -11.73 49.50 5.05
C GLU A 545 -10.34 49.44 4.40
N PHE A 546 -10.09 48.39 3.61
CA PHE A 546 -8.84 48.21 2.89
C PHE A 546 -8.85 49.01 1.58
N ASP A 547 -7.81 49.82 1.37
CA ASP A 547 -7.63 50.61 0.15
C ASP A 547 -6.81 49.82 -0.89
N PHE A 548 -7.49 49.28 -1.89
CA PHE A 548 -6.87 48.54 -2.98
C PHE A 548 -6.02 49.42 -3.91
N ASP A 549 -6.21 50.75 -3.90
CA ASP A 549 -5.42 51.68 -4.72
C ASP A 549 -4.04 51.97 -4.12
N ASN A 550 -3.81 51.60 -2.85
CA ASN A 550 -2.56 51.81 -2.13
C ASN A 550 -1.60 50.60 -2.19
N ILE A 551 -1.85 49.63 -3.07
CA ILE A 551 -1.01 48.44 -3.19
C ILE A 551 0.28 48.77 -3.96
N PRO A 552 1.48 48.63 -3.35
CA PRO A 552 2.74 48.88 -4.05
C PRO A 552 3.02 47.80 -5.11
N SER A 553 3.65 48.18 -6.22
CA SER A 553 4.14 47.23 -7.21
C SER A 553 5.26 46.37 -6.62
N VAL A 554 5.29 45.09 -7.00
CA VAL A 554 6.36 44.16 -6.61
C VAL A 554 7.73 44.66 -7.10
N ASP A 555 7.79 45.23 -8.31
CA ASP A 555 9.02 45.78 -8.88
C ASP A 555 9.53 47.00 -8.08
N ASP A 556 8.60 47.85 -7.62
CA ASP A 556 8.94 48.99 -6.78
C ASP A 556 9.50 48.52 -5.44
N MET A 557 8.88 47.51 -4.82
CA MET A 557 9.35 46.92 -3.56
C MET A 557 10.78 46.36 -3.67
N VAL A 558 11.10 45.66 -4.76
CA VAL A 558 12.45 45.10 -4.98
C VAL A 558 13.46 46.20 -5.29
N SER A 559 13.10 47.14 -6.16
CA SER A 559 14.03 48.18 -6.63
C SER A 559 14.50 49.12 -5.53
N VAL A 560 13.64 49.41 -4.53
CA VAL A 560 13.98 50.31 -3.41
C VAL A 560 14.91 49.65 -2.38
N CYS A 561 15.00 48.32 -2.35
CA CYS A 561 15.80 47.57 -1.37
C CYS A 561 17.30 47.42 -1.74
N ALA A 562 17.82 48.25 -2.66
CA ALA A 562 19.25 48.36 -3.00
C ALA A 562 19.97 47.03 -3.29
N GLY A 563 19.26 46.07 -3.91
CA GLY A 563 19.81 44.76 -4.24
C GLY A 563 20.04 43.86 -3.03
N LEU A 564 19.21 43.98 -1.99
CA LEU A 564 19.18 43.05 -0.84
C LEU A 564 18.05 42.03 -0.93
N VAL A 565 17.05 42.29 -1.78
CA VAL A 565 15.80 41.54 -1.89
C VAL A 565 15.63 41.04 -3.33
N THR A 566 15.10 39.84 -3.49
CA THR A 566 14.67 39.26 -4.77
C THR A 566 13.27 38.67 -4.65
N VAL A 567 12.56 38.58 -5.76
CA VAL A 567 11.30 37.85 -5.88
C VAL A 567 11.60 36.46 -6.40
N ASP A 568 11.01 35.46 -5.78
CA ASP A 568 10.92 34.12 -6.33
C ASP A 568 9.63 34.04 -7.18
N GLU A 569 9.80 33.87 -8.50
CA GLU A 569 8.70 33.90 -9.47
C GLU A 569 7.74 32.71 -9.32
N GLU A 570 8.23 31.55 -8.86
CA GLU A 570 7.42 30.34 -8.74
C GLU A 570 6.74 30.23 -7.38
N SER A 571 7.46 30.50 -6.27
CA SER A 571 6.85 30.49 -4.94
C SER A 571 6.06 31.77 -4.63
N ARG A 572 6.20 32.80 -5.47
CA ARG A 572 5.63 34.14 -5.28
C ARG A 572 5.95 34.67 -3.88
N ILE A 573 7.19 34.54 -3.43
CA ILE A 573 7.66 35.04 -2.14
C ILE A 573 8.76 36.08 -2.39
N VAL A 574 8.69 37.19 -1.65
CA VAL A 574 9.76 38.20 -1.63
C VAL A 574 10.74 37.83 -0.52
N ARG A 575 12.01 37.59 -0.87
CA ARG A 575 13.02 37.09 0.07
C ARG A 575 14.34 37.86 -0.05
N LEU A 576 15.10 37.87 1.04
CA LEU A 576 16.49 38.32 1.00
C LEU A 576 17.31 37.46 0.05
N ILE A 577 18.24 38.09 -0.67
CA ILE A 577 19.12 37.42 -1.65
C ILE A 577 19.95 36.32 -1.01
N HIS A 578 20.34 36.51 0.26
CA HIS A 578 21.14 35.54 0.97
C HIS A 578 20.80 35.51 2.47
N HIS A 579 20.89 34.33 3.08
CA HIS A 579 20.66 34.11 4.52
C HIS A 579 21.55 35.00 5.40
N THR A 580 22.79 35.25 4.98
CA THR A 580 23.73 36.16 5.67
C THR A 580 23.18 37.56 5.89
N THR A 581 22.36 38.05 4.95
CA THR A 581 21.72 39.36 5.06
C THR A 581 20.70 39.35 6.20
N HIS A 582 20.01 38.23 6.40
CA HIS A 582 19.08 38.05 7.51
C HIS A 582 19.81 38.07 8.86
N GLU A 583 20.88 37.29 9.01
CA GLU A 583 21.71 37.24 10.22
C GLU A 583 22.28 38.63 10.59
N TYR A 584 22.79 39.36 9.60
CA TYR A 584 23.30 40.71 9.80
C TYR A 584 22.20 41.67 10.29
N LEU A 585 21.01 41.65 9.66
CA LEU A 585 19.89 42.51 10.02
C LEU A 585 19.26 42.16 11.38
N GLU A 586 19.30 40.90 11.80
CA GLU A 586 18.90 40.51 13.16
C GLU A 586 19.93 40.90 14.21
N ARG A 587 21.22 40.78 13.91
CA ARG A 587 22.31 41.11 14.83
C ARG A 587 22.40 42.61 15.09
N ASP A 588 22.16 43.44 14.07
CA ASP A 588 22.21 44.90 14.17
C ASP A 588 20.82 45.55 14.03
N GLY A 589 20.04 45.43 15.11
CA GLY A 589 18.68 46.00 15.21
C GLY A 589 18.58 47.53 15.14
N ARG A 590 19.70 48.25 14.96
CA ARG A 590 19.73 49.72 14.83
C ARG A 590 18.91 50.25 13.65
N TRP A 591 18.74 49.43 12.61
CA TRP A 591 18.11 49.85 11.37
C TRP A 591 16.58 49.82 11.43
N PHE A 592 16.00 48.95 12.27
CA PHE A 592 14.55 48.77 12.41
C PHE A 592 14.08 48.67 13.88
N PRO A 593 14.32 49.70 14.72
CA PRO A 593 14.05 49.62 16.16
C PRO A 593 12.57 49.36 16.50
N ASN A 594 11.64 49.73 15.62
CA ASN A 594 10.19 49.59 15.83
C ASN A 594 9.51 48.58 14.88
N ALA A 595 10.26 47.69 14.21
CA ALA A 595 9.70 46.76 13.22
C ALA A 595 8.57 45.90 13.77
N ARG A 596 8.75 45.34 14.98
CA ARG A 596 7.73 44.50 15.63
C ARG A 596 6.44 45.26 15.93
N ASN A 597 6.55 46.50 16.41
CA ASN A 597 5.39 47.36 16.68
C ASN A 597 4.65 47.74 15.38
N TYR A 598 5.40 47.99 14.30
CA TYR A 598 4.81 48.23 12.99
C TYR A 598 4.04 47.00 12.47
N ILE A 599 4.63 45.81 12.55
CA ILE A 599 3.97 44.55 12.17
C ILE A 599 2.73 44.30 13.02
N LEU A 600 2.82 44.51 14.34
CA LEU A 600 1.69 44.37 15.27
C LEU A 600 0.54 45.32 14.90
N ALA A 601 0.84 46.61 14.72
CA ALA A 601 -0.17 47.62 14.36
C ALA A 601 -0.83 47.32 13.00
N THR A 602 -0.05 46.79 12.05
CA THR A 602 -0.54 46.37 10.73
C THR A 602 -1.50 45.19 10.88
N CYS A 603 -1.12 44.13 11.61
CA CYS A 603 -1.99 42.97 11.87
C CYS A 603 -3.28 43.37 12.59
N MET A 604 -3.20 44.21 13.63
CA MET A 604 -4.35 44.66 14.40
C MET A 604 -5.31 45.50 13.56
N THR A 605 -4.79 46.42 12.73
CA THR A 605 -5.60 47.23 11.80
C THR A 605 -6.29 46.34 10.77
N TYR A 606 -5.55 45.39 10.18
CA TYR A 606 -6.06 44.47 9.16
C TYR A 606 -7.21 43.60 9.71
N LEU A 607 -7.07 43.07 10.93
CA LEU A 607 -8.10 42.28 11.60
C LEU A 607 -9.33 43.11 12.01
N SER A 608 -9.20 44.43 12.10
CA SER A 608 -10.25 45.34 12.60
C SER A 608 -11.17 45.93 11.50
N PHE A 609 -10.99 45.54 10.24
CA PHE A 609 -11.79 46.07 9.12
C PHE A 609 -13.28 45.75 9.24
N ASP A 610 -14.11 46.69 8.80
CA ASP A 610 -15.57 46.67 8.95
C ASP A 610 -16.21 45.52 8.18
N ILE A 611 -15.59 45.07 7.09
CA ILE A 611 -16.03 43.92 6.28
C ILE A 611 -16.07 42.61 7.09
N PHE A 612 -15.24 42.48 8.13
CA PHE A 612 -15.21 41.32 9.00
C PHE A 612 -16.22 41.41 10.17
N ARG A 613 -17.05 42.46 10.23
CA ARG A 613 -18.02 42.71 11.31
C ARG A 613 -19.39 42.04 11.12
N ASP A 614 -19.74 41.61 9.91
CA ASP A 614 -21.11 41.17 9.62
C ASP A 614 -21.42 39.80 10.28
N LYS A 615 -22.38 39.81 11.21
CA LYS A 615 -22.82 38.66 12.01
C LYS A 615 -23.82 37.76 11.28
N SER A 616 -24.20 38.08 10.03
CA SER A 616 -25.31 37.44 9.32
C SER A 616 -24.93 36.24 8.46
N VAL A 617 -23.64 35.97 8.24
CA VAL A 617 -23.16 34.84 7.43
C VAL A 617 -22.67 33.72 8.35
N SER A 618 -23.10 32.47 8.10
CA SER A 618 -22.47 31.30 8.70
C SER A 618 -20.96 31.34 8.41
N PRO A 619 -20.08 31.46 9.43
CA PRO A 619 -18.67 31.80 9.20
C PRO A 619 -17.88 30.76 8.41
N GLU A 620 -18.35 29.52 8.37
CA GLU A 620 -17.73 28.43 7.59
C GLU A 620 -17.82 28.65 6.07
N SER A 621 -18.84 29.36 5.57
CA SER A 621 -19.02 29.62 4.13
C SER A 621 -18.54 31.00 3.69
N GLY A 622 -18.61 32.02 4.56
CA GLY A 622 -18.23 33.40 4.21
C GLY A 622 -16.73 33.69 4.29
N LEU A 623 -16.01 33.13 5.29
CA LEU A 623 -14.57 33.38 5.42
C LEU A 623 -13.76 32.73 4.29
N GLN A 624 -14.25 31.62 3.72
CA GLN A 624 -13.58 30.95 2.60
C GLN A 624 -13.60 31.78 1.32
N GLU A 625 -14.67 32.54 1.05
CA GLU A 625 -14.73 33.52 -0.05
C GLU A 625 -13.81 34.73 0.21
N HIS A 626 -13.67 35.17 1.47
CA HIS A 626 -12.82 36.31 1.82
C HIS A 626 -11.31 36.00 1.86
N HIS A 627 -10.91 34.73 2.04
CA HIS A 627 -9.51 34.33 2.02
C HIS A 627 -8.81 34.58 0.67
N GLU A 628 -9.55 34.54 -0.45
CA GLU A 628 -9.00 34.85 -1.77
C GLU A 628 -8.78 36.36 -1.97
N SER A 629 -9.62 37.20 -1.36
CA SER A 629 -9.56 38.66 -1.48
C SER A 629 -8.69 39.33 -0.40
N TYR A 630 -8.46 38.67 0.74
CA TYR A 630 -7.69 39.18 1.88
C TYR A 630 -6.58 38.19 2.31
N PRO A 631 -5.47 38.07 1.55
CA PRO A 631 -4.45 37.05 1.76
C PRO A 631 -3.74 37.12 3.12
N LEU A 632 -3.57 38.32 3.69
CA LEU A 632 -2.88 38.52 4.98
C LEU A 632 -3.72 38.08 6.20
N LEU A 633 -5.02 37.82 6.04
CA LEU A 633 -5.97 37.64 7.13
C LEU A 633 -5.57 36.50 8.08
N ARG A 634 -5.20 35.35 7.50
CA ARG A 634 -4.80 34.16 8.27
C ARG A 634 -3.49 34.39 9.00
N TYR A 635 -2.51 34.96 8.32
CA TYR A 635 -1.22 35.29 8.93
C TYR A 635 -1.40 36.22 10.13
N ALA A 636 -2.18 37.30 9.95
CA ALA A 636 -2.46 38.26 11.00
C ALA A 636 -3.17 37.59 12.19
N GLY A 637 -4.19 36.76 11.96
CA GLY A 637 -4.93 36.06 13.02
C GLY A 637 -4.08 35.10 13.85
N ASP A 638 -3.22 34.32 13.20
CA ASP A 638 -2.41 33.28 13.86
C ASP A 638 -1.17 33.85 14.59
N HIS A 639 -0.62 34.99 14.12
CA HIS A 639 0.72 35.44 14.54
C HIS A 639 0.78 36.80 15.24
N TRP A 640 -0.29 37.61 15.25
CA TRP A 640 -0.25 38.97 15.82
C TRP A 640 0.26 38.98 17.28
N GLY A 641 -0.15 38.00 18.09
CA GLY A 641 0.18 37.92 19.51
C GLY A 641 1.68 37.75 19.80
N TYR A 642 2.46 37.17 18.88
CA TYR A 642 3.91 37.02 19.05
C TYR A 642 4.70 38.32 18.93
N TYR A 643 4.09 39.38 18.38
CA TYR A 643 4.75 40.68 18.21
C TYR A 643 4.55 41.61 19.41
N VAL A 644 3.83 41.15 20.45
CA VAL A 644 3.52 41.93 21.66
C VAL A 644 4.63 41.81 22.72
N GLU A 645 5.66 40.98 22.52
CA GLU A 645 6.79 40.87 23.44
C GLU A 645 7.60 42.18 23.53
N ASN A 646 7.76 42.72 24.74
CA ASN A 646 8.49 43.95 25.10
C ASN A 646 7.83 45.29 24.69
N THR A 647 6.50 45.35 24.56
CA THR A 647 5.80 46.60 24.21
C THR A 647 5.75 47.63 25.34
N SER A 648 5.66 48.92 24.99
CA SER A 648 5.48 50.03 25.93
C SER A 648 4.12 49.94 26.65
N ILE A 649 3.96 50.61 27.80
CA ILE A 649 2.69 50.66 28.55
C ILE A 649 1.52 51.17 27.69
N ASP A 650 1.78 52.10 26.76
CA ASP A 650 0.77 52.65 25.83
C ASP A 650 0.27 51.62 24.80
N ASP A 651 1.11 50.66 24.43
CA ASP A 651 0.77 49.60 23.47
C ASP A 651 -0.12 48.53 24.11
N THR A 652 0.07 48.25 25.41
CA THR A 652 -0.75 47.30 26.18
C THR A 652 -2.23 47.73 26.21
N HIS A 653 -2.51 49.03 26.37
CA HIS A 653 -3.88 49.55 26.29
C HIS A 653 -4.47 49.43 24.88
N SER A 654 -3.65 49.59 23.84
CA SER A 654 -4.06 49.42 22.45
C SER A 654 -4.42 47.97 22.12
N VAL A 655 -3.66 47.01 22.66
CA VAL A 655 -3.94 45.58 22.54
C VAL A 655 -5.22 45.19 23.29
N ILE A 656 -5.43 45.71 24.50
CA ILE A 656 -6.68 45.44 25.25
C ILE A 656 -7.91 46.00 24.51
N ARG A 657 -7.80 47.22 23.94
CA ARG A 657 -8.86 47.80 23.11
C ARG A 657 -9.16 46.97 21.86
N PHE A 658 -8.12 46.38 21.26
CA PHE A 658 -8.27 45.47 20.12
C PHE A 658 -8.97 44.17 20.50
N LEU A 659 -8.57 43.55 21.63
CA LEU A 659 -9.18 42.33 22.17
C LEU A 659 -10.68 42.52 22.45
N GLY A 660 -11.05 43.62 23.11
CA GLY A 660 -12.45 43.98 23.35
C GLY A 660 -13.21 44.49 22.13
N GLY A 661 -12.55 44.61 20.97
CA GLY A 661 -13.12 45.10 19.71
C GLY A 661 -13.52 44.00 18.72
N PRO A 662 -14.03 44.39 17.54
CA PRO A 662 -14.34 43.44 16.47
C PRO A 662 -13.11 42.68 15.97
N GLY A 663 -11.93 43.30 15.96
CA GLY A 663 -10.69 42.64 15.56
C GLY A 663 -10.26 41.49 16.47
N GLY A 664 -10.41 41.65 17.79
CA GLY A 664 -10.21 40.56 18.75
C GLY A 664 -11.21 39.42 18.58
N THR A 665 -12.43 39.72 18.13
CA THR A 665 -13.44 38.70 17.80
C THR A 665 -13.02 37.87 16.59
N VAL A 666 -12.49 38.50 15.54
CA VAL A 666 -11.94 37.81 14.35
C VAL A 666 -10.72 36.96 14.74
N ALA A 667 -9.83 37.48 15.57
CA ALA A 667 -8.65 36.74 16.04
C ALA A 667 -9.03 35.46 16.81
N ARG A 668 -10.09 35.50 17.63
CA ARG A 668 -10.61 34.31 18.33
C ARG A 668 -11.16 33.25 17.37
N TYR A 669 -11.89 33.67 16.34
CA TYR A 669 -12.41 32.75 15.34
C TYR A 669 -11.32 32.06 14.52
N MET A 670 -10.22 32.75 14.20
CA MET A 670 -9.10 32.18 13.45
C MET A 670 -8.45 31.00 14.18
N LEU A 671 -8.47 30.99 15.51
CA LEU A 671 -8.00 29.87 16.33
C LEU A 671 -9.01 28.71 16.45
N SER A 672 -10.09 28.72 15.65
CA SER A 672 -11.13 27.68 15.56
C SER A 672 -11.98 27.44 16.81
N GLU A 673 -11.96 28.35 17.79
CA GLU A 673 -12.74 28.21 19.03
C GLU A 673 -13.77 29.32 19.15
N ARG A 674 -15.04 28.93 19.01
CA ARG A 674 -16.20 29.82 18.85
C ARG A 674 -16.53 30.66 20.11
N TRP A 675 -15.87 30.37 21.24
CA TRP A 675 -16.15 30.92 22.58
C TRP A 675 -14.89 31.09 23.44
N LEU A 676 -13.79 31.49 22.80
CA LEU A 676 -12.60 31.91 23.52
C LEU A 676 -12.84 33.30 24.15
N ASP A 677 -12.39 33.53 25.39
CA ASP A 677 -12.37 34.87 26.01
C ASP A 677 -10.99 35.52 25.90
N ASP A 678 -10.92 36.84 26.08
CA ASP A 678 -9.69 37.63 25.95
C ASP A 678 -8.54 37.11 26.84
N ILE A 679 -8.90 36.58 28.02
CA ILE A 679 -7.94 36.02 28.98
C ILE A 679 -7.31 34.71 28.50
N HIS A 680 -8.06 33.87 27.79
CA HIS A 680 -7.56 32.64 27.19
C HIS A 680 -6.62 32.95 26.02
N LEU A 681 -6.95 33.96 25.21
CA LEU A 681 -6.10 34.41 24.10
C LEU A 681 -4.78 35.02 24.61
N ALA A 682 -4.85 35.80 25.69
CA ALA A 682 -3.66 36.31 26.36
C ALA A 682 -2.78 35.17 26.92
N ALA A 683 -3.38 34.13 27.50
CA ALA A 683 -2.64 32.98 28.01
C ALA A 683 -2.04 32.10 26.90
N TYR A 684 -2.74 31.94 25.78
CA TYR A 684 -2.29 31.23 24.58
C TYR A 684 -1.01 31.83 24.01
N PHE A 685 -0.97 33.15 23.83
CA PHE A 685 0.19 33.86 23.26
C PHE A 685 1.26 34.21 24.30
N GLY A 686 0.97 34.06 25.60
CA GLY A 686 1.92 34.35 26.68
C GLY A 686 2.04 35.84 27.01
N LEU A 687 0.93 36.60 26.90
CA LEU A 687 0.90 38.05 27.08
C LEU A 687 0.82 38.47 28.55
N ASP A 688 1.90 38.28 29.30
CA ASP A 688 1.94 38.44 30.76
C ASP A 688 1.41 39.80 31.28
N GLN A 689 1.75 40.91 30.61
CA GLN A 689 1.30 42.26 31.01
C GLN A 689 -0.18 42.52 30.69
N VAL A 690 -0.66 42.05 29.53
CA VAL A 690 -2.07 42.13 29.13
C VAL A 690 -2.91 41.29 30.08
N LEU A 691 -2.44 40.07 30.38
CA LEU A 691 -3.09 39.15 31.31
C LEU A 691 -3.20 39.74 32.71
N THR A 692 -2.13 40.34 33.24
CA THR A 692 -2.12 41.04 34.54
C THR A 692 -3.17 42.16 34.57
N THR A 693 -3.26 42.92 33.48
CA THR A 693 -4.19 44.05 33.36
C THR A 693 -5.64 43.58 33.24
N LEU A 694 -5.93 42.56 32.43
CA LEU A 694 -7.26 41.94 32.31
C LEU A 694 -7.76 41.37 33.64
N ILE A 695 -6.89 40.70 34.40
CA ILE A 695 -7.22 40.20 35.75
C ILE A 695 -7.48 41.37 36.70
N SER A 696 -6.67 42.45 36.64
CA SER A 696 -6.90 43.64 37.47
C SER A 696 -8.20 44.38 37.12
N GLN A 697 -8.69 44.27 35.88
CA GLN A 697 -9.96 44.81 35.41
C GLN A 697 -11.17 43.93 35.77
N GLY A 698 -10.94 42.77 36.43
CA GLY A 698 -11.99 41.89 36.94
C GLY A 698 -12.20 40.60 36.16
N SER A 699 -11.33 40.25 35.21
CA SER A 699 -11.40 38.96 34.51
C SER A 699 -11.00 37.82 35.45
N ASP A 700 -11.75 36.71 35.43
CA ASP A 700 -11.48 35.53 36.25
C ASP A 700 -10.28 34.74 35.69
N PRO A 701 -9.17 34.57 36.45
CA PRO A 701 -8.01 33.81 36.00
C PRO A 701 -8.24 32.30 35.87
N ASP A 702 -9.34 31.75 36.39
CA ASP A 702 -9.74 30.34 36.26
C ASP A 702 -11.00 30.16 35.38
N LEU A 703 -11.29 31.16 34.54
CA LEU A 703 -12.40 31.12 33.59
C LEU A 703 -12.32 29.85 32.73
N ARG A 704 -13.47 29.25 32.45
CA ARG A 704 -13.55 28.02 31.66
C ARG A 704 -14.14 28.32 30.31
N ASP A 705 -13.46 27.88 29.26
CA ASP A 705 -14.02 27.87 27.92
C ASP A 705 -15.04 26.72 27.73
N ASP A 706 -15.54 26.58 26.50
CA ASP A 706 -16.48 25.53 26.11
C ASP A 706 -15.95 24.09 26.28
N ARG A 707 -14.64 23.89 26.46
CA ARG A 707 -14.02 22.59 26.73
C ARG A 707 -13.71 22.40 28.22
N ASP A 708 -14.16 23.31 29.08
CA ASP A 708 -13.74 23.40 30.47
C ASP A 708 -12.21 23.61 30.61
N GLN A 709 -11.52 24.10 29.57
CA GLN A 709 -10.11 24.44 29.61
C GLN A 709 -9.94 25.84 30.22
N THR A 710 -8.98 25.96 31.12
CA THR A 710 -8.63 27.21 31.81
C THR A 710 -7.48 27.93 31.10
N PRO A 711 -7.26 29.25 31.33
CA PRO A 711 -6.08 29.96 30.82
C PRO A 711 -4.77 29.26 31.16
N LEU A 712 -4.69 28.63 32.34
CA LEU A 712 -3.53 27.84 32.76
C LEU A 712 -3.29 26.62 31.86
N SER A 713 -4.36 25.94 31.43
CA SER A 713 -4.26 24.79 30.52
C SER A 713 -3.79 25.19 29.13
N TRP A 714 -4.26 26.32 28.60
CA TRP A 714 -3.82 26.89 27.32
C TRP A 714 -2.34 27.33 27.36
N ALA A 715 -1.91 27.99 28.45
CA ALA A 715 -0.51 28.36 28.65
C ALA A 715 0.38 27.11 28.78
N ALA A 716 -0.10 26.06 29.43
CA ALA A 716 0.61 24.79 29.59
C ALA A 716 0.72 23.99 28.29
N GLU A 717 -0.32 24.00 27.45
CA GLU A 717 -0.32 23.42 26.10
C GLU A 717 0.69 24.10 25.17
N ARG A 718 0.81 25.43 25.26
CA ARG A 718 1.74 26.22 24.43
C ARG A 718 3.16 26.30 24.96
N GLY A 719 3.40 25.87 26.20
CA GLY A 719 4.73 25.86 26.80
C GLY A 719 5.17 27.22 27.37
N ASN A 720 4.23 28.14 27.63
CA ASN A 720 4.50 29.50 28.10
C ASN A 720 4.87 29.53 29.60
N LYS A 721 6.16 29.32 29.90
CA LYS A 721 6.68 29.18 31.28
C LYS A 721 6.32 30.36 32.19
N THR A 722 6.51 31.59 31.71
CA THR A 722 6.35 32.82 32.49
C THR A 722 4.89 33.05 32.82
N THR A 723 4.01 32.84 31.83
CA THR A 723 2.56 32.93 31.97
C THR A 723 2.00 31.88 32.91
N VAL A 724 2.48 30.63 32.82
CA VAL A 724 2.14 29.57 33.78
C VAL A 724 2.57 29.97 35.19
N ALA A 725 3.80 30.46 35.36
CA ALA A 725 4.28 30.90 36.67
C ALA A 725 3.44 32.08 37.22
N LEU A 726 3.08 33.04 36.37
CA LEU A 726 2.27 34.22 36.69
C LEU A 726 0.84 33.82 37.10
N LEU A 727 0.14 33.02 36.30
CA LEU A 727 -1.21 32.54 36.62
C LEU A 727 -1.25 31.80 37.96
N LEU A 728 -0.22 30.99 38.25
CA LEU A 728 -0.09 30.28 39.52
C LEU A 728 0.12 31.20 40.73
N THR A 729 0.45 32.49 40.56
CA THR A 729 0.56 33.46 41.66
C THR A 729 -0.78 34.02 42.13
N TYR A 730 -1.82 33.96 41.30
CA TYR A 730 -3.14 34.51 41.63
C TYR A 730 -3.93 33.57 42.53
N LYS A 731 -4.60 34.15 43.55
CA LYS A 731 -5.49 33.40 44.44
C LYS A 731 -6.77 33.03 43.67
N GLY A 732 -7.05 31.72 43.56
CA GLY A 732 -8.27 31.20 42.90
C GLY A 732 -7.99 30.27 41.72
N VAL A 733 -6.77 30.27 41.17
CA VAL A 733 -6.40 29.37 40.07
C VAL A 733 -6.18 27.95 40.58
N ASP A 734 -6.93 26.98 40.07
CA ASP A 734 -6.73 25.55 40.38
C ASP A 734 -5.66 24.96 39.44
N PRO A 735 -4.45 24.63 39.97
CA PRO A 735 -3.39 24.05 39.16
C PRO A 735 -3.71 22.63 38.66
N ASN A 736 -4.71 21.98 39.25
CA ASN A 736 -5.18 20.67 38.86
C ASN A 736 -6.50 20.72 38.08
N SER A 737 -6.99 21.89 37.66
CA SER A 737 -8.22 22.02 36.86
C SER A 737 -8.22 21.04 35.69
N VAL A 738 -9.38 20.46 35.36
CA VAL A 738 -9.51 19.46 34.30
C VAL A 738 -10.54 19.89 33.29
N ASP A 739 -10.23 19.62 32.02
CA ASP A 739 -11.12 19.85 30.91
C ASP A 739 -12.20 18.74 30.77
N LYS A 740 -13.04 18.84 29.74
CA LYS A 740 -14.07 17.86 29.39
C LYS A 740 -13.52 16.45 29.13
N TYR A 741 -12.23 16.29 28.86
CA TYR A 741 -11.58 15.00 28.65
C TYR A 741 -10.90 14.47 29.93
N GLY A 742 -10.91 15.25 31.02
CA GLY A 742 -10.22 14.94 32.25
C GLY A 742 -8.73 15.28 32.21
N CYS A 743 -8.26 16.01 31.20
CA CYS A 743 -6.85 16.39 31.07
C CYS A 743 -6.57 17.63 31.91
N SER A 744 -5.50 17.58 32.71
CA SER A 744 -5.01 18.71 33.51
C SER A 744 -3.98 19.55 32.74
N PRO A 745 -3.64 20.78 33.18
CA PRO A 745 -2.52 21.54 32.64
C PRO A 745 -1.21 20.74 32.59
N LEU A 746 -0.94 19.90 33.59
CA LEU A 746 0.21 19.00 33.61
C LEU A 746 0.11 17.91 32.53
N THR A 747 -1.09 17.42 32.23
CA THR A 747 -1.34 16.44 31.16
C THR A 747 -1.01 17.05 29.79
N TRP A 748 -1.46 18.28 29.55
CA TRP A 748 -1.16 19.02 28.32
C TRP A 748 0.33 19.34 28.18
N ALA A 749 0.98 19.82 29.24
CA ALA A 749 2.42 20.04 29.24
C ALA A 749 3.22 18.74 29.02
N ALA A 750 2.76 17.62 29.56
CA ALA A 750 3.41 16.32 29.41
C ALA A 750 3.22 15.72 28.01
N ARG A 751 2.05 15.89 27.42
CA ARG A 751 1.71 15.44 26.06
C ARG A 751 2.54 16.14 24.98
N TYR A 752 2.81 17.43 25.14
CA TYR A 752 3.60 18.22 24.17
C TYR A 752 5.08 18.37 24.55
N GLY A 753 5.53 17.72 25.63
CA GLY A 753 6.96 17.64 25.97
C GLY A 753 7.56 18.91 26.59
N HIS A 754 6.75 19.80 27.18
CA HIS A 754 7.20 21.07 27.74
C HIS A 754 7.89 20.91 29.11
N GLU A 755 9.14 20.44 29.10
CA GLU A 755 9.92 20.10 30.31
C GLU A 755 9.97 21.23 31.35
N HIS A 756 10.17 22.46 30.91
CA HIS A 756 10.25 23.64 31.78
C HIS A 756 8.92 23.99 32.44
N VAL A 757 7.79 23.81 31.75
CA VAL A 757 6.45 23.98 32.32
C VAL A 757 6.16 22.87 33.31
N VAL A 758 6.48 21.63 32.97
CA VAL A 758 6.34 20.46 33.86
C VAL A 758 7.12 20.69 35.16
N LYS A 759 8.36 21.23 35.10
CA LYS A 759 9.13 21.58 36.30
C LYS A 759 8.45 22.64 37.17
N VAL A 760 7.87 23.69 36.56
CA VAL A 760 7.17 24.75 37.29
C VAL A 760 5.89 24.21 37.96
N LEU A 761 5.13 23.38 37.24
CA LEU A 761 3.92 22.73 37.77
C LEU A 761 4.27 21.74 38.89
N LEU A 762 5.30 20.91 38.74
CA LEU A 762 5.73 19.93 39.74
C LEU A 762 6.47 20.55 40.95
N ALA A 763 6.91 21.82 40.86
CA ALA A 763 7.49 22.54 41.99
C ALA A 763 6.44 22.88 43.06
N ARG A 764 5.15 22.89 42.69
CA ARG A 764 4.05 23.14 43.60
C ARG A 764 3.69 21.90 44.42
N PRO A 765 3.58 22.01 45.76
CA PRO A 765 3.27 20.86 46.63
C PRO A 765 1.83 20.36 46.51
N ASP A 766 0.91 21.18 46.00
CA ASP A 766 -0.50 20.86 45.75
C ASP A 766 -0.77 20.21 44.37
N MET A 767 0.27 20.05 43.54
CA MET A 767 0.15 19.42 42.22
C MET A 767 -0.08 17.91 42.34
N GLN A 768 -1.02 17.37 41.56
CA GLN A 768 -1.30 15.93 41.48
C GLN A 768 -0.66 15.31 40.22
N PRO A 769 0.57 14.78 40.32
CA PRO A 769 1.33 14.32 39.15
C PRO A 769 0.79 13.04 38.50
N ASP A 770 -0.05 12.27 39.21
CA ASP A 770 -0.66 11.02 38.74
C ASP A 770 -2.17 11.14 38.45
N ARG A 771 -2.69 12.37 38.32
CA ARG A 771 -4.13 12.54 38.03
C ARG A 771 -4.45 11.98 36.64
N LYS A 772 -5.40 11.05 36.57
CA LYS A 772 -5.76 10.34 35.34
C LYS A 772 -6.89 11.05 34.57
N ASP A 773 -6.81 10.99 33.24
CA ASP A 773 -7.88 11.44 32.34
C ASP A 773 -9.10 10.48 32.35
N LYS A 774 -10.15 10.81 31.58
CA LYS A 774 -11.35 9.95 31.48
C LYS A 774 -11.08 8.55 30.88
N ARG A 775 -9.91 8.33 30.27
CA ARG A 775 -9.45 7.04 29.74
C ARG A 775 -8.43 6.37 30.68
N GLU A 776 -8.37 6.81 31.92
CA GLU A 776 -7.44 6.37 32.96
C GLU A 776 -5.95 6.58 32.63
N ARG A 777 -5.62 7.49 31.71
CA ARG A 777 -4.24 7.81 31.32
C ARG A 777 -3.65 8.89 32.20
N SER A 778 -2.45 8.65 32.74
CA SER A 778 -1.69 9.64 33.51
C SER A 778 -0.84 10.56 32.61
N PRO A 779 -0.37 11.72 33.10
CA PRO A 779 0.56 12.57 32.36
C PRO A 779 1.82 11.83 31.90
N LEU A 780 2.29 10.87 32.70
CA LEU A 780 3.42 10.01 32.32
C LEU A 780 3.07 9.12 31.14
N SER A 781 1.87 8.54 31.10
CA SER A 781 1.45 7.70 29.96
C SER A 781 1.38 8.49 28.65
N TRP A 782 1.01 9.77 28.72
CA TRP A 782 1.06 10.68 27.57
C TRP A 782 2.48 11.04 27.16
N ALA A 783 3.34 11.43 28.11
CA ALA A 783 4.75 11.71 27.83
C ALA A 783 5.48 10.48 27.25
N ALA A 784 5.14 9.29 27.74
CA ALA A 784 5.64 8.02 27.20
C ALA A 784 5.13 7.80 25.77
N ALA A 785 3.81 7.87 25.54
CA ALA A 785 3.20 7.64 24.23
C ALA A 785 3.73 8.57 23.13
N GLU A 786 4.05 9.82 23.47
CA GLU A 786 4.57 10.83 22.54
C GLU A 786 6.12 10.85 22.49
N GLY A 787 6.81 9.98 23.26
CA GLY A 787 8.26 9.82 23.20
C GLY A 787 9.09 10.89 23.93
N HIS A 788 8.50 11.64 24.87
CA HIS A 788 9.15 12.73 25.59
C HIS A 788 9.99 12.26 26.79
N ALA A 789 11.19 11.74 26.51
CA ALA A 789 12.08 11.13 27.50
C ALA A 789 12.43 11.99 28.74
N PRO A 790 12.77 13.29 28.61
CA PRO A 790 13.09 14.13 29.78
C PRO A 790 11.89 14.34 30.70
N VAL A 791 10.70 14.52 30.12
CA VAL A 791 9.44 14.70 30.86
C VAL A 791 9.03 13.41 31.57
N ALA A 792 9.12 12.28 30.86
CA ALA A 792 8.83 10.97 31.44
C ALA A 792 9.76 10.65 32.63
N ALA A 793 11.06 10.98 32.53
CA ALA A 793 12.02 10.80 33.61
C ALA A 793 11.70 11.67 34.85
N LEU A 794 11.30 12.93 34.64
CA LEU A 794 10.90 13.84 35.72
C LEU A 794 9.63 13.36 36.45
N LEU A 795 8.64 12.89 35.69
CA LEU A 795 7.41 12.33 36.22
C LEU A 795 7.68 11.01 36.96
N LEU A 796 8.45 10.09 36.37
CA LEU A 796 8.83 8.81 37.01
C LEU A 796 9.50 9.01 38.37
N ARG A 797 10.45 9.94 38.48
CA ARG A 797 11.13 10.26 39.76
C ARG A 797 10.18 10.73 40.86
N LYS A 798 9.05 11.34 40.52
CA LYS A 798 8.05 11.85 41.48
C LYS A 798 6.96 10.82 41.82
N ILE A 799 6.63 9.93 40.89
CA ILE A 799 5.45 9.06 40.96
C ILE A 799 5.81 7.58 41.24
N TRP A 800 7.10 7.21 41.25
CA TRP A 800 7.55 5.81 41.39
C TRP A 800 6.90 5.02 42.54
N HIS A 801 6.65 5.66 43.68
CA HIS A 801 6.08 4.99 44.86
C HIS A 801 4.54 4.92 44.89
N SER A 802 3.82 5.56 43.97
CA SER A 802 2.35 5.62 43.97
C SER A 802 1.69 4.83 42.83
N PHE A 803 2.44 3.99 42.12
CA PHE A 803 1.92 3.28 40.95
C PHE A 803 0.75 2.34 41.30
N GLY A 804 -0.46 2.78 40.95
CA GLY A 804 -1.65 1.94 40.83
C GLY A 804 -1.80 1.45 39.39
N GLN A 805 -1.77 0.13 39.20
CA GLN A 805 -1.91 -0.56 37.91
C GLN A 805 -3.20 -0.11 37.17
N VAL A 806 -3.08 0.46 35.97
CA VAL A 806 -4.22 0.72 35.07
C VAL A 806 -4.30 -0.44 34.08
N TYR A 807 -5.41 -1.17 34.07
CA TYR A 807 -5.59 -2.42 33.33
C TYR A 807 -4.44 -3.45 33.53
N GLY A 808 -3.79 -3.46 34.69
CA GLY A 808 -2.63 -4.35 34.96
C GLY A 808 -1.33 -3.98 34.22
N CYS A 809 -1.30 -2.93 33.40
CA CYS A 809 -0.10 -2.57 32.62
C CYS A 809 0.92 -1.82 33.49
N THR A 810 2.18 -2.27 33.47
CA THR A 810 3.32 -1.57 34.08
C THR A 810 3.94 -0.57 33.10
N PRO A 811 4.79 0.38 33.56
CA PRO A 811 5.56 1.25 32.66
C PRO A 811 6.35 0.48 31.59
N LEU A 812 6.79 -0.74 31.92
CA LEU A 812 7.45 -1.64 30.99
C LEU A 812 6.50 -2.14 29.88
N HIS A 813 5.24 -2.43 30.18
CA HIS A 813 4.24 -2.78 29.15
C HIS A 813 4.04 -1.63 28.17
N TRP A 814 3.99 -0.39 28.67
CA TRP A 814 3.87 0.79 27.80
C TRP A 814 5.15 1.07 27.01
N ALA A 815 6.33 0.86 27.61
CA ALA A 815 7.61 0.95 26.91
C ALA A 815 7.67 -0.01 25.73
N VAL A 816 7.31 -1.26 25.98
CA VAL A 816 7.28 -2.28 24.93
C VAL A 816 6.20 -1.95 23.90
N ALA A 817 4.96 -1.64 24.32
CA ALA A 817 3.86 -1.34 23.40
C ALA A 817 4.16 -0.13 22.49
N GLY A 818 4.84 0.89 23.02
CA GLY A 818 5.26 2.07 22.28
C GLY A 818 6.62 1.94 21.57
N ARG A 819 7.29 0.78 21.65
CA ARG A 819 8.63 0.53 21.07
C ARG A 819 9.71 1.49 21.58
N PHE A 820 9.57 1.95 22.82
CA PHE A 820 10.47 2.93 23.42
C PHE A 820 11.65 2.25 24.11
N GLN A 821 12.66 1.88 23.31
CA GLN A 821 13.89 1.26 23.82
C GLN A 821 14.56 2.09 24.92
N TRP A 822 14.62 3.41 24.74
CA TRP A 822 15.19 4.35 25.72
C TRP A 822 14.47 4.28 27.07
N MET A 823 13.16 3.99 27.09
CA MET A 823 12.39 3.89 28.33
C MET A 823 12.67 2.57 29.04
N ILE A 824 12.88 1.47 28.29
CA ILE A 824 13.36 0.20 28.86
C ILE A 824 14.74 0.40 29.48
N GLU A 825 15.66 1.04 28.76
CA GLU A 825 17.00 1.34 29.26
C GLU A 825 16.98 2.26 30.49
N LEU A 826 16.11 3.29 30.51
CA LEU A 826 15.93 4.18 31.66
C LEU A 826 15.35 3.44 32.88
N LEU A 827 14.36 2.57 32.67
CA LEU A 827 13.76 1.76 33.72
C LEU A 827 14.77 0.76 34.30
N VAL A 828 15.66 0.20 33.47
CA VAL A 828 16.70 -0.74 33.90
C VAL A 828 17.93 -0.03 34.51
N ALA A 829 18.29 1.15 34.01
CA ALA A 829 19.46 1.91 34.48
C ALA A 829 19.17 2.77 35.71
N GLY A 830 17.91 3.13 35.98
CA GLY A 830 17.52 3.67 37.28
C GLY A 830 17.44 2.55 38.33
N ASP A 831 17.66 2.87 39.60
CA ASP A 831 17.46 1.96 40.76
C ASP A 831 15.95 1.65 40.99
N PHE A 832 15.24 1.31 39.91
CA PHE A 832 13.83 1.03 39.86
C PHE A 832 13.64 -0.49 39.87
N GLU A 833 12.80 -1.01 40.77
CA GLU A 833 12.45 -2.44 40.81
C GLU A 833 11.49 -2.77 39.66
N VAL A 834 12.04 -3.26 38.54
CA VAL A 834 11.27 -3.58 37.32
C VAL A 834 10.83 -5.04 37.32
N ASP A 835 9.51 -5.27 37.39
CA ASP A 835 8.93 -6.60 37.21
C ASP A 835 8.68 -6.89 35.73
N TRP A 836 9.54 -7.73 35.16
CA TRP A 836 9.44 -8.23 33.79
C TRP A 836 8.38 -9.32 33.60
N GLU A 837 7.87 -9.89 34.69
CA GLU A 837 6.85 -10.93 34.71
C GLU A 837 5.46 -10.40 35.08
N ALA A 838 5.35 -9.07 35.26
CA ALA A 838 4.09 -8.40 35.48
C ALA A 838 3.11 -8.74 34.35
N ARG A 839 1.83 -8.88 34.71
CA ARG A 839 0.78 -9.32 33.79
C ARG A 839 -0.25 -8.22 33.60
N ASP A 840 -0.51 -7.86 32.35
CA ASP A 840 -1.62 -6.97 32.00
C ASP A 840 -3.00 -7.63 32.21
N ALA A 841 -4.08 -6.89 31.95
CA ALA A 841 -5.45 -7.37 32.04
C ALA A 841 -5.75 -8.60 31.15
N TYR A 842 -4.93 -8.89 30.16
CA TYR A 842 -5.04 -10.05 29.27
C TYR A 842 -4.13 -11.21 29.72
N GLY A 843 -3.41 -11.04 30.83
CA GLY A 843 -2.43 -11.99 31.36
C GLY A 843 -1.11 -12.00 30.60
N ARG A 844 -0.87 -11.02 29.72
CA ARG A 844 0.34 -10.95 28.90
C ARG A 844 1.47 -10.34 29.71
N THR A 845 2.66 -10.92 29.58
CA THR A 845 3.92 -10.30 30.01
C THR A 845 4.39 -9.30 28.94
N PRO A 846 5.34 -8.41 29.26
CA PRO A 846 5.97 -7.53 28.28
C PRO A 846 6.49 -8.28 27.04
N LEU A 847 7.05 -9.49 27.19
CA LEU A 847 7.46 -10.34 26.05
C LEU A 847 6.28 -10.74 25.15
N LEU A 848 5.14 -11.08 25.73
CA LEU A 848 3.92 -11.40 24.97
C LEU A 848 3.33 -10.17 24.30
N VAL A 849 3.47 -8.98 24.90
CA VAL A 849 3.12 -7.71 24.26
C VAL A 849 4.06 -7.42 23.09
N ALA A 850 5.38 -7.60 23.25
CA ALA A 850 6.38 -7.46 22.20
C ALA A 850 6.09 -8.37 20.99
N SER A 851 5.66 -9.60 21.28
CA SER A 851 5.26 -10.60 20.28
C SER A 851 3.94 -10.26 19.58
N HIS A 852 3.06 -9.50 20.23
CA HIS A 852 1.79 -9.04 19.65
C HIS A 852 1.96 -7.80 18.76
N ILE A 853 2.87 -6.90 19.12
CA ILE A 853 3.20 -5.70 18.33
C ILE A 853 4.18 -5.99 17.18
N ASN A 854 4.67 -7.22 17.10
CA ASN A 854 5.60 -7.73 16.09
C ASN A 854 6.92 -6.95 16.00
N SER A 855 7.52 -6.60 17.14
CA SER A 855 8.86 -5.96 17.17
C SER A 855 9.90 -6.95 17.65
N VAL A 856 10.79 -7.34 16.74
CA VAL A 856 11.93 -8.23 17.03
C VAL A 856 12.89 -7.54 18.00
N GLU A 857 13.08 -6.24 17.86
CA GLU A 857 13.95 -5.43 18.71
C GLU A 857 13.47 -5.43 20.17
N MET A 858 12.16 -5.27 20.39
CA MET A 858 11.58 -5.32 21.73
C MET A 858 11.59 -6.74 22.30
N ILE A 859 11.40 -7.77 21.46
CA ILE A 859 11.56 -9.17 21.86
C ILE A 859 12.99 -9.43 22.31
N GLU A 860 13.99 -9.04 21.52
CA GLU A 860 15.40 -9.17 21.89
C GLU A 860 15.73 -8.40 23.17
N ALA A 861 15.23 -7.17 23.31
CA ALA A 861 15.41 -6.38 24.52
C ALA A 861 14.83 -7.09 25.74
N CYS A 862 13.61 -7.62 25.67
CA CYS A 862 13.02 -8.45 26.72
C CYS A 862 13.88 -9.71 27.00
N LEU A 863 14.32 -10.43 25.96
CA LEU A 863 15.05 -11.69 26.12
C LEU A 863 16.45 -11.51 26.73
N ARG A 864 17.11 -10.35 26.53
CA ARG A 864 18.41 -10.01 27.14
C ARG A 864 18.36 -9.98 28.67
N TYR A 865 17.22 -9.67 29.26
CA TYR A 865 17.05 -9.53 30.72
C TYR A 865 16.44 -10.76 31.41
N GLY A 866 16.37 -11.91 30.72
CA GLY A 866 16.07 -13.20 31.38
C GLY A 866 14.59 -13.52 31.63
N VAL A 867 13.67 -12.85 30.91
CA VAL A 867 12.21 -13.05 30.97
C VAL A 867 11.80 -14.52 30.78
N ASP A 868 10.72 -14.96 31.44
CA ASP A 868 10.10 -16.27 31.26
C ASP A 868 9.57 -16.42 29.82
N ARG A 869 10.25 -17.28 29.07
CA ARG A 869 9.96 -17.57 27.66
C ARG A 869 8.79 -18.52 27.48
N ALA A 870 8.39 -19.21 28.55
CA ALA A 870 7.23 -20.08 28.59
C ALA A 870 5.97 -19.33 29.08
N ALA A 871 6.06 -18.01 29.28
CA ALA A 871 4.92 -17.20 29.69
C ALA A 871 3.73 -17.41 28.76
N ARG A 872 2.56 -17.55 29.38
CA ARG A 872 1.27 -17.77 28.70
C ARG A 872 0.31 -16.65 29.04
N ASP A 873 -0.44 -16.18 28.05
CA ASP A 873 -1.58 -15.30 28.29
C ASP A 873 -2.78 -16.07 28.90
N LYS A 874 -3.90 -15.39 29.17
CA LYS A 874 -5.12 -16.03 29.71
C LYS A 874 -5.68 -17.16 28.83
N SER A 875 -5.37 -17.17 27.54
CA SER A 875 -5.77 -18.23 26.59
C SER A 875 -4.75 -19.36 26.45
N GLY A 876 -3.69 -19.33 27.26
CA GLY A 876 -2.61 -20.32 27.22
C GLY A 876 -1.62 -20.10 26.07
N ARG A 877 -1.70 -18.98 25.33
CA ARG A 877 -0.84 -18.71 24.17
C ARG A 877 0.53 -18.19 24.61
N THR A 878 1.57 -18.75 23.99
CA THR A 878 2.97 -18.29 24.11
C THR A 878 3.31 -17.27 23.02
N ALA A 879 4.49 -16.67 23.09
CA ALA A 879 5.02 -15.78 22.04
C ALA A 879 4.94 -16.41 20.64
N ALA A 880 5.25 -17.71 20.53
CA ALA A 880 5.16 -18.46 19.27
C ALA A 880 3.74 -18.56 18.72
N HIS A 881 2.71 -18.64 19.57
CA HIS A 881 1.31 -18.63 19.11
C HIS A 881 0.90 -17.25 18.57
N LEU A 882 1.39 -16.17 19.19
CA LEU A 882 1.10 -14.80 18.76
C LEU A 882 1.81 -14.45 17.44
N ALA A 883 3.00 -15.01 17.23
CA ALA A 883 3.78 -14.85 15.99
C ALA A 883 3.03 -15.33 14.73
N VAL A 884 2.18 -16.35 14.84
CA VAL A 884 1.42 -16.93 13.71
C VAL A 884 0.50 -15.92 13.02
N SER A 885 -0.07 -14.97 13.79
CA SER A 885 -0.94 -13.92 13.26
C SER A 885 -0.19 -12.73 12.63
N SER A 886 1.14 -12.73 12.67
CA SER A 886 1.97 -11.60 12.29
C SER A 886 2.62 -11.74 10.91
N LEU A 887 2.87 -10.62 10.24
CA LEU A 887 3.62 -10.59 8.97
C LEU A 887 5.10 -10.97 9.15
N TRP A 888 5.64 -10.77 10.35
CA TRP A 888 7.02 -11.06 10.74
C TRP A 888 7.14 -12.34 11.57
N GLY A 889 6.17 -13.24 11.43
CA GLY A 889 6.09 -14.46 12.25
C GLY A 889 7.36 -15.29 12.16
N ARG A 890 7.99 -15.36 10.99
CA ARG A 890 9.29 -16.02 10.78
C ARG A 890 10.38 -15.46 11.69
N ASP A 891 10.57 -14.15 11.70
CA ASP A 891 11.65 -13.49 12.45
C ASP A 891 11.40 -13.57 13.95
N ILE A 892 10.13 -13.46 14.38
CA ILE A 892 9.73 -13.66 15.78
C ILE A 892 9.99 -15.10 16.22
N ILE A 893 9.63 -16.10 15.41
CA ILE A 893 9.91 -17.50 15.71
C ILE A 893 11.43 -17.73 15.76
N ALA A 894 12.21 -17.16 14.83
CA ALA A 894 13.66 -17.25 14.85
C ALA A 894 14.27 -16.65 16.14
N ALA A 895 13.80 -15.48 16.57
CA ALA A 895 14.26 -14.82 17.79
C ALA A 895 13.88 -15.59 19.07
N VAL A 896 12.65 -16.12 19.13
CA VAL A 896 12.16 -16.89 20.29
C VAL A 896 12.81 -18.30 20.34
N ALA A 897 13.04 -18.94 19.20
CA ALA A 897 13.57 -20.30 19.08
C ALA A 897 15.06 -20.45 19.41
N GLN A 898 15.86 -19.38 19.33
CA GLN A 898 17.27 -19.38 19.76
C GLN A 898 17.44 -19.68 21.27
N SER A 899 16.34 -19.72 22.04
CA SER A 899 16.39 -19.71 23.50
C SER A 899 15.48 -20.76 24.16
N LYS A 900 15.67 -22.06 23.90
CA LYS A 900 15.06 -23.22 24.61
C LYS A 900 13.52 -23.22 24.82
N ALA A 901 12.77 -22.30 24.22
CA ALA A 901 11.31 -22.27 24.33
C ALA A 901 10.70 -23.48 23.61
N SER A 902 9.72 -24.15 24.24
CA SER A 902 9.04 -25.29 23.62
C SER A 902 8.19 -24.81 22.44
N ILE A 903 8.61 -25.20 21.24
CA ILE A 903 7.96 -24.82 19.97
C ILE A 903 6.59 -25.50 19.81
N ASP A 904 6.40 -26.66 20.47
CA ASP A 904 5.18 -27.44 20.48
C ASP A 904 4.34 -27.22 21.76
N ALA A 905 4.52 -26.08 22.43
CA ALA A 905 3.65 -25.70 23.53
C ALA A 905 2.18 -25.66 23.06
N LYS A 906 1.27 -26.30 23.80
CA LYS A 906 -0.17 -26.29 23.49
C LYS A 906 -0.89 -25.17 24.22
N ASN A 907 -1.79 -24.43 23.55
CA ASN A 907 -2.71 -23.48 24.20
C ASN A 907 -3.86 -24.20 24.94
N ASN A 908 -4.85 -23.47 25.47
CA ASN A 908 -5.98 -24.06 26.19
C ASN A 908 -6.85 -24.99 25.31
N ASP A 909 -6.83 -24.82 23.99
CA ASP A 909 -7.51 -25.71 23.02
C ASP A 909 -6.67 -26.95 22.65
N GLY A 910 -5.48 -27.11 23.23
CA GLY A 910 -4.54 -28.17 22.87
C GLY A 910 -3.77 -27.92 21.57
N LYS A 911 -3.91 -26.73 20.94
CA LYS A 911 -3.30 -26.43 19.64
C LYS A 911 -1.87 -25.92 19.84
N THR A 912 -0.94 -26.42 19.03
CA THR A 912 0.41 -25.87 18.90
C THR A 912 0.41 -24.63 17.99
N PRO A 913 1.48 -23.82 17.97
CA PRO A 913 1.66 -22.76 16.99
C PRO A 913 1.53 -23.26 15.54
N LEU A 914 2.07 -24.45 15.24
CA LEU A 914 1.96 -25.07 13.92
C LEU A 914 0.49 -25.43 13.56
N CYS A 915 -0.28 -25.95 14.53
CA CYS A 915 -1.72 -26.20 14.33
C CYS A 915 -2.50 -24.91 14.01
N LEU A 916 -2.16 -23.79 14.67
CA LEU A 916 -2.78 -22.50 14.39
C LEU A 916 -2.38 -21.98 13.01
N ALA A 917 -1.10 -22.10 12.64
CA ALA A 917 -0.58 -21.62 11.36
C ALA A 917 -1.20 -22.38 10.18
N ALA A 918 -1.31 -23.70 10.28
CA ALA A 918 -1.96 -24.52 9.27
C ALA A 918 -3.42 -24.11 9.02
N GLY A 919 -4.15 -23.76 10.08
CA GLY A 919 -5.57 -23.38 10.05
C GLY A 919 -5.87 -21.89 9.89
N ALA A 920 -4.86 -21.01 9.85
CA ALA A 920 -5.08 -19.56 9.85
C ALA A 920 -5.79 -19.08 8.57
N ASP A 921 -6.86 -18.30 8.71
CA ASP A 921 -7.70 -17.78 7.60
C ASP A 921 -6.98 -16.84 6.64
N VAL A 922 -5.76 -16.45 7.00
CA VAL A 922 -4.95 -15.48 6.28
C VAL A 922 -4.17 -16.18 5.17
N GLU A 923 -4.61 -16.05 3.91
CA GLU A 923 -3.87 -16.53 2.72
C GLU A 923 -2.65 -15.63 2.42
N ARG A 924 -1.62 -15.73 3.27
CA ARG A 924 -0.37 -14.99 3.11
C ARG A 924 0.81 -15.94 3.05
N ALA A 925 1.70 -15.72 2.08
CA ALA A 925 3.02 -16.37 2.01
C ALA A 925 3.83 -16.23 3.32
N ALA A 926 3.57 -15.19 4.11
CA ALA A 926 4.18 -14.99 5.43
C ALA A 926 3.83 -16.10 6.44
N VAL A 927 2.60 -16.66 6.40
CA VAL A 927 2.20 -17.77 7.27
C VAL A 927 2.92 -19.06 6.85
N GLU A 928 3.07 -19.28 5.53
CA GLU A 928 3.82 -20.40 4.98
C GLU A 928 5.31 -20.33 5.38
N GLY A 929 5.92 -19.14 5.30
CA GLY A 929 7.28 -18.91 5.81
C GLY A 929 7.40 -19.12 7.33
N THR A 930 6.37 -18.79 8.10
CA THR A 930 6.32 -19.06 9.56
C THR A 930 6.19 -20.56 9.84
N MET A 931 5.38 -21.30 9.06
CA MET A 931 5.27 -22.76 9.16
C MET A 931 6.59 -23.45 8.83
N GLN A 932 7.26 -23.02 7.75
CA GLN A 932 8.57 -23.54 7.37
C GLN A 932 9.61 -23.30 8.46
N GLU A 933 9.62 -22.12 9.08
CA GLU A 933 10.55 -21.84 10.18
C GLU A 933 10.21 -22.67 11.42
N LEU A 934 8.93 -22.82 11.79
CA LEU A 934 8.52 -23.70 12.90
C LEU A 934 9.00 -25.15 12.69
N LEU A 935 8.81 -25.69 11.48
CA LEU A 935 9.23 -27.05 11.12
C LEU A 935 10.76 -27.17 11.08
N LEU A 936 11.48 -26.19 10.54
CA LEU A 936 12.94 -26.14 10.53
C LEU A 936 13.53 -26.13 11.95
N ARG A 937 12.82 -25.52 12.90
CA ARG A 937 13.19 -25.48 14.32
C ARG A 937 12.72 -26.70 15.12
N GLY A 938 12.18 -27.72 14.45
CA GLY A 938 11.85 -29.01 15.04
C GLY A 938 10.43 -29.14 15.60
N ALA A 939 9.48 -28.32 15.17
CA ALA A 939 8.07 -28.53 15.50
C ALA A 939 7.56 -29.84 14.89
N ASP A 940 6.85 -30.65 15.68
CA ASP A 940 6.31 -31.93 15.22
C ASP A 940 5.05 -31.73 14.35
N PRO A 941 5.10 -32.10 13.04
CA PRO A 941 3.97 -31.96 12.12
C PRO A 941 2.79 -32.89 12.43
N ASN A 942 2.97 -33.85 13.35
CA ASN A 942 1.96 -34.83 13.75
C ASN A 942 1.39 -34.57 15.15
N THR A 943 1.66 -33.40 15.72
CA THR A 943 1.08 -32.98 17.00
C THR A 943 -0.46 -33.02 16.96
N ARG A 944 -1.08 -33.64 17.98
CA ARG A 944 -2.54 -33.73 18.11
C ARG A 944 -3.08 -32.68 19.07
N ASP A 945 -4.16 -32.00 18.68
CA ASP A 945 -4.92 -31.14 19.58
C ASP A 945 -5.87 -31.92 20.51
N ASN A 946 -6.72 -31.22 21.26
CA ASN A 946 -7.69 -31.84 22.17
C ASN A 946 -8.79 -32.67 21.46
N GLU A 947 -8.93 -32.56 20.14
CA GLU A 947 -9.86 -33.34 19.31
C GLU A 947 -9.15 -34.45 18.52
N GLY A 948 -7.84 -34.64 18.74
CA GLY A 948 -7.01 -35.60 18.02
C GLY A 948 -6.58 -35.14 16.63
N ARG A 949 -6.83 -33.87 16.26
CA ARG A 949 -6.54 -33.31 14.93
C ARG A 949 -5.07 -32.91 14.80
N THR A 950 -4.46 -33.27 13.67
CA THR A 950 -3.09 -32.90 13.31
C THR A 950 -3.05 -31.57 12.53
N PRO A 951 -1.91 -30.87 12.43
CA PRO A 951 -1.76 -29.66 11.60
C PRO A 951 -2.29 -29.83 10.17
N ILE A 952 -2.03 -30.98 9.54
CA ILE A 952 -2.45 -31.24 8.15
C ILE A 952 -3.98 -31.29 8.00
N SER A 953 -4.71 -31.79 9.01
CA SER A 953 -6.19 -31.75 9.02
C SER A 953 -6.78 -30.34 9.03
N ARG A 954 -5.98 -29.33 9.40
CA ARG A 954 -6.40 -27.92 9.42
C ARG A 954 -5.96 -27.13 8.19
N ALA A 955 -5.04 -27.68 7.39
CA ALA A 955 -4.47 -26.99 6.24
C ALA A 955 -5.56 -26.44 5.32
N ARG A 956 -5.43 -25.16 4.94
CA ARG A 956 -6.45 -24.45 4.12
C ARG A 956 -6.23 -24.56 2.61
N ASN A 957 -4.99 -24.68 2.17
CA ASN A 957 -4.62 -24.60 0.76
C ASN A 957 -3.57 -25.64 0.37
N PHE A 958 -3.32 -25.72 -0.94
CA PHE A 958 -2.34 -26.63 -1.53
C PHE A 958 -0.93 -26.46 -0.96
N ALA A 959 -0.46 -25.22 -0.80
CA ALA A 959 0.89 -24.92 -0.34
C ALA A 959 1.15 -25.41 1.10
N ARG A 960 0.20 -25.20 2.03
CA ARG A 960 0.32 -25.66 3.42
C ARG A 960 0.29 -27.18 3.55
N VAL A 961 -0.50 -27.86 2.71
CA VAL A 961 -0.48 -29.33 2.62
C VAL A 961 0.90 -29.79 2.15
N GLY A 962 1.43 -29.19 1.07
CA GLY A 962 2.77 -29.50 0.55
C GLY A 962 3.87 -29.34 1.60
N ILE A 963 3.93 -28.19 2.29
CA ILE A 963 4.93 -27.91 3.33
C ILE A 963 4.87 -28.97 4.45
N LEU A 964 3.68 -29.34 4.92
CA LEU A 964 3.53 -30.31 6.00
C LEU A 964 3.92 -31.72 5.55
N VAL A 965 3.53 -32.14 4.34
CA VAL A 965 3.88 -33.47 3.79
C VAL A 965 5.38 -33.59 3.54
N GLU A 966 6.02 -32.56 3.00
CA GLU A 966 7.48 -32.51 2.81
C GLU A 966 8.26 -32.72 4.11
N HIS A 967 7.69 -32.29 5.24
CA HIS A 967 8.30 -32.42 6.57
C HIS A 967 7.80 -33.64 7.36
N GLY A 968 7.11 -34.59 6.71
CA GLY A 968 6.74 -35.87 7.32
C GLY A 968 5.40 -35.88 8.08
N ALA A 969 4.46 -34.99 7.73
CA ALA A 969 3.09 -35.09 8.20
C ALA A 969 2.40 -36.35 7.67
N ASP A 970 1.71 -37.08 8.56
CA ASP A 970 0.88 -38.22 8.18
C ASP A 970 -0.43 -37.74 7.53
N ILE A 971 -0.52 -37.95 6.21
CA ILE A 971 -1.65 -37.55 5.38
C ILE A 971 -2.96 -38.27 5.73
N ASN A 972 -2.87 -39.42 6.41
CA ASN A 972 -4.02 -40.25 6.79
C ASN A 972 -4.31 -40.20 8.30
N ALA A 973 -3.67 -39.27 9.04
CA ALA A 973 -3.83 -39.17 10.48
C ALA A 973 -5.28 -38.87 10.89
N ALA A 974 -5.95 -39.90 11.40
CA ALA A 974 -7.33 -39.79 11.85
C ALA A 974 -7.46 -39.12 13.24
N ASP A 975 -8.45 -38.24 13.37
CA ASP A 975 -8.85 -37.62 14.64
C ASP A 975 -9.59 -38.61 15.56
N ASP A 976 -10.02 -38.14 16.73
CA ASP A 976 -10.72 -38.99 17.71
C ASP A 976 -12.08 -39.49 17.22
N GLN A 977 -12.62 -38.94 16.12
CA GLN A 977 -13.84 -39.38 15.45
C GLN A 977 -13.56 -40.25 14.22
N GLY A 978 -12.30 -40.61 13.97
CA GLY A 978 -11.89 -41.39 12.81
C GLY A 978 -11.86 -40.59 11.50
N ARG A 979 -11.92 -39.25 11.56
CA ARG A 979 -11.93 -38.40 10.36
C ARG A 979 -10.51 -38.10 9.91
N THR A 980 -10.23 -38.35 8.64
CA THR A 980 -8.93 -38.05 8.01
C THR A 980 -8.82 -36.57 7.62
N PRO A 981 -7.61 -36.06 7.34
CA PRO A 981 -7.42 -34.70 6.82
C PRO A 981 -8.25 -34.40 5.57
N LEU A 982 -8.41 -35.39 4.69
CA LEU A 982 -9.24 -35.28 3.48
C LEU A 982 -10.72 -35.05 3.82
N MET A 983 -11.27 -35.75 4.80
CA MET A 983 -12.66 -35.56 5.25
C MET A 983 -12.87 -34.16 5.86
N TRP A 984 -11.89 -33.65 6.60
CA TRP A 984 -11.94 -32.28 7.13
C TRP A 984 -11.86 -31.22 6.03
N ALA A 985 -10.97 -31.40 5.04
CA ALA A 985 -10.87 -30.50 3.90
C ALA A 985 -12.19 -30.43 3.11
N ILE A 986 -12.86 -31.56 2.89
CA ILE A 986 -14.16 -31.61 2.21
C ILE A 986 -15.24 -30.94 3.07
N ARG A 987 -15.37 -31.34 4.33
CA ARG A 987 -16.42 -30.80 5.22
C ARG A 987 -16.31 -29.28 5.43
N GLU A 988 -15.10 -28.74 5.51
CA GLU A 988 -14.85 -27.30 5.63
C GLU A 988 -14.82 -26.58 4.26
N LYS A 989 -15.14 -27.28 3.16
CA LYS A 989 -15.18 -26.76 1.78
C LYS A 989 -13.85 -26.17 1.28
N LYS A 990 -12.73 -26.76 1.69
CA LYS A 990 -11.36 -26.38 1.31
C LYS A 990 -10.92 -27.14 0.07
N GLU A 991 -11.43 -26.75 -1.10
CA GLU A 991 -11.18 -27.45 -2.37
C GLU A 991 -9.70 -27.57 -2.73
N SER A 992 -8.93 -26.49 -2.56
CA SER A 992 -7.49 -26.48 -2.83
C SER A 992 -6.72 -27.48 -1.96
N ALA A 993 -7.04 -27.56 -0.66
CA ALA A 993 -6.41 -28.53 0.25
C ALA A 993 -6.86 -29.97 -0.06
N ALA A 994 -8.15 -30.19 -0.36
CA ALA A 994 -8.66 -31.50 -0.73
C ALA A 994 -8.00 -32.02 -2.03
N ALA A 995 -7.87 -31.18 -3.04
CA ALA A 995 -7.18 -31.51 -4.29
C ALA A 995 -5.70 -31.83 -4.06
N ALA A 996 -5.03 -31.06 -3.19
CA ALA A 996 -3.64 -31.32 -2.80
C ALA A 996 -3.48 -32.70 -2.15
N LEU A 997 -4.34 -33.02 -1.18
CA LEU A 997 -4.32 -34.30 -0.49
C LEU A 997 -4.55 -35.48 -1.46
N LEU A 998 -5.48 -35.33 -2.43
CA LEU A 998 -5.74 -36.35 -3.44
C LEU A 998 -4.62 -36.54 -4.47
N SER A 999 -3.75 -35.53 -4.64
CA SER A 999 -2.61 -35.62 -5.58
C SER A 999 -1.43 -36.43 -5.03
N HIS A 1000 -1.39 -36.68 -3.72
CA HIS A 1000 -0.30 -37.42 -3.08
C HIS A 1000 -0.50 -38.94 -3.16
N ALA A 1001 0.57 -39.65 -3.53
CA ALA A 1001 0.59 -41.10 -3.50
C ALA A 1001 0.43 -41.63 -2.06
N GLY A 1002 -0.50 -42.55 -1.84
CA GLY A 1002 -0.74 -43.17 -0.52
C GLY A 1002 -1.89 -42.56 0.30
N ILE A 1003 -2.66 -41.62 -0.26
CA ILE A 1003 -3.90 -41.14 0.36
C ILE A 1003 -4.93 -42.27 0.51
N ASP A 1004 -5.47 -42.47 1.71
CA ASP A 1004 -6.51 -43.45 1.98
C ASP A 1004 -7.90 -42.84 1.74
N VAL A 1005 -8.39 -43.00 0.51
CA VAL A 1005 -9.74 -42.57 0.12
C VAL A 1005 -10.84 -43.51 0.63
N LYS A 1006 -10.49 -44.66 1.22
CA LYS A 1006 -11.42 -45.68 1.73
C LYS A 1006 -11.64 -45.59 3.24
N ALA A 1007 -10.92 -44.72 3.92
CA ALA A 1007 -11.09 -44.46 5.35
C ALA A 1007 -12.54 -44.13 5.70
N ARG A 1008 -12.97 -44.54 6.90
CA ARG A 1008 -14.32 -44.32 7.43
C ARG A 1008 -14.25 -43.68 8.80
N ASP A 1009 -15.08 -42.66 9.03
CA ASP A 1009 -15.25 -42.09 10.37
C ASP A 1009 -16.03 -43.04 11.29
N LYS A 1010 -16.18 -42.71 12.58
CA LYS A 1010 -16.93 -43.51 13.56
C LYS A 1010 -18.41 -43.73 13.18
N LYS A 1011 -18.98 -42.90 12.30
CA LYS A 1011 -20.33 -43.07 11.74
C LYS A 1011 -20.33 -43.89 10.46
N GLY A 1012 -19.19 -44.43 10.04
CA GLY A 1012 -19.05 -45.21 8.81
C GLY A 1012 -18.99 -44.36 7.54
N ARG A 1013 -18.89 -43.02 7.65
CA ARG A 1013 -18.93 -42.11 6.50
C ARG A 1013 -17.58 -42.05 5.80
N THR A 1014 -17.58 -42.13 4.48
CA THR A 1014 -16.40 -41.98 3.61
C THR A 1014 -16.22 -40.53 3.15
N ALA A 1015 -15.08 -40.21 2.54
CA ALA A 1015 -14.86 -38.91 1.91
C ALA A 1015 -15.96 -38.55 0.89
N LEU A 1016 -16.48 -39.55 0.14
CA LEU A 1016 -17.53 -39.35 -0.85
C LEU A 1016 -18.88 -38.96 -0.21
N VAL A 1017 -19.20 -39.48 0.99
CA VAL A 1017 -20.37 -39.04 1.77
C VAL A 1017 -20.27 -37.55 2.15
N PHE A 1018 -19.08 -37.09 2.55
CA PHE A 1018 -18.87 -35.65 2.81
C PHE A 1018 -18.95 -34.80 1.53
N VAL A 1019 -18.57 -35.33 0.36
CA VAL A 1019 -18.79 -34.65 -0.92
C VAL A 1019 -20.28 -34.52 -1.22
N ALA A 1020 -21.06 -35.57 -0.96
CA ALA A 1020 -22.50 -35.56 -1.12
C ALA A 1020 -23.20 -34.53 -0.20
N GLU A 1021 -22.69 -34.29 1.01
CA GLU A 1021 -23.17 -33.24 1.91
C GLU A 1021 -22.82 -31.83 1.39
N THR A 1022 -21.59 -31.64 0.90
CA THR A 1022 -21.01 -30.33 0.62
C THR A 1022 -21.23 -29.84 -0.81
N GLY A 1023 -21.37 -30.74 -1.79
CA GLY A 1023 -21.56 -30.46 -3.20
C GLY A 1023 -20.26 -30.30 -4.02
N MET A 1024 -19.11 -30.77 -3.54
CA MET A 1024 -17.80 -30.53 -4.17
C MET A 1024 -17.55 -31.46 -5.38
N LEU A 1025 -18.15 -31.13 -6.53
CA LEU A 1025 -18.16 -31.96 -7.73
C LEU A 1025 -16.76 -32.38 -8.23
N GLY A 1026 -15.81 -31.45 -8.29
CA GLY A 1026 -14.44 -31.72 -8.77
C GLY A 1026 -13.71 -32.76 -7.91
N ILE A 1027 -13.84 -32.65 -6.59
CA ILE A 1027 -13.30 -33.61 -5.63
C ILE A 1027 -14.04 -34.96 -5.71
N GLY A 1028 -15.36 -34.94 -5.91
CA GLY A 1028 -16.17 -36.14 -6.12
C GLY A 1028 -15.71 -36.96 -7.32
N ARG A 1029 -15.44 -36.30 -8.46
CA ARG A 1029 -14.89 -36.96 -9.66
C ARG A 1029 -13.52 -37.58 -9.37
N ALA A 1030 -12.63 -36.82 -8.73
CA ALA A 1030 -11.29 -37.30 -8.39
C ALA A 1030 -11.32 -38.52 -7.44
N LEU A 1031 -12.21 -38.55 -6.45
CA LEU A 1031 -12.39 -39.71 -5.57
C LEU A 1031 -12.84 -40.95 -6.35
N LEU A 1032 -13.82 -40.78 -7.24
CA LEU A 1032 -14.33 -41.88 -8.07
C LEU A 1032 -13.27 -42.41 -9.04
N ASP A 1033 -12.45 -41.53 -9.63
CA ASP A 1033 -11.33 -41.90 -10.51
C ASP A 1033 -10.24 -42.69 -9.75
N LEU A 1034 -10.07 -42.42 -8.45
CA LEU A 1034 -9.18 -43.18 -7.55
C LEU A 1034 -9.78 -44.52 -7.09
N GLY A 1035 -10.94 -44.92 -7.60
CA GLY A 1035 -11.56 -46.22 -7.35
C GLY A 1035 -12.27 -46.33 -5.99
N THR A 1036 -12.83 -45.25 -5.47
CA THR A 1036 -13.74 -45.33 -4.32
C THR A 1036 -15.03 -46.07 -4.68
N VAL A 1037 -15.56 -46.87 -3.76
CA VAL A 1037 -16.86 -47.53 -3.92
C VAL A 1037 -17.96 -46.47 -3.81
N ALA A 1038 -18.66 -46.21 -4.91
CA ALA A 1038 -19.64 -45.13 -5.03
C ALA A 1038 -20.86 -45.30 -4.09
N ASP A 1039 -21.26 -46.55 -3.85
CA ASP A 1039 -22.44 -46.92 -3.05
C ASP A 1039 -22.13 -47.27 -1.58
N LEU A 1040 -20.90 -47.03 -1.12
CA LEU A 1040 -20.55 -47.38 0.25
C LEU A 1040 -21.24 -46.43 1.24
N GLY A 1041 -22.31 -46.94 1.87
CA GLY A 1041 -23.09 -46.21 2.85
C GLY A 1041 -22.43 -46.06 4.22
N ASP A 1042 -23.01 -45.16 5.01
CA ASP A 1042 -22.66 -44.97 6.41
C ASP A 1042 -23.16 -46.11 7.32
N ASN A 1043 -23.00 -45.98 8.64
CA ASN A 1043 -23.46 -47.00 9.58
C ASN A 1043 -24.98 -47.18 9.59
N ASP A 1044 -25.76 -46.22 9.07
CA ASP A 1044 -27.21 -46.32 8.93
C ASP A 1044 -27.62 -46.87 7.55
N GLY A 1045 -26.64 -47.21 6.70
CA GLY A 1045 -26.87 -47.71 5.34
C GLY A 1045 -27.16 -46.61 4.32
N ARG A 1046 -26.98 -45.33 4.67
CA ARG A 1046 -27.26 -44.23 3.73
C ARG A 1046 -26.09 -44.04 2.78
N THR A 1047 -26.34 -44.23 1.49
CA THR A 1047 -25.35 -44.07 0.42
C THR A 1047 -24.99 -42.60 0.18
N PRO A 1048 -23.84 -42.31 -0.47
CA PRO A 1048 -23.54 -40.97 -0.94
C PRO A 1048 -24.66 -40.37 -1.80
N LEU A 1049 -25.35 -41.18 -2.62
CA LEU A 1049 -26.50 -40.72 -3.41
C LEU A 1049 -27.66 -40.27 -2.51
N ALA A 1050 -28.00 -41.04 -1.47
CA ALA A 1050 -29.04 -40.67 -0.51
C ALA A 1050 -28.70 -39.36 0.22
N TRP A 1051 -27.44 -39.18 0.63
CA TRP A 1051 -26.98 -37.92 1.23
C TRP A 1051 -27.03 -36.74 0.25
N ALA A 1052 -26.65 -36.94 -1.02
CA ALA A 1052 -26.70 -35.89 -2.04
C ALA A 1052 -28.14 -35.47 -2.36
N ALA A 1053 -29.06 -36.45 -2.41
CA ALA A 1053 -30.48 -36.22 -2.56
C ALA A 1053 -31.07 -35.47 -1.35
N TYR A 1054 -30.71 -35.85 -0.13
CA TYR A 1054 -31.15 -35.18 1.10
C TYR A 1054 -30.71 -33.71 1.15
N TRP A 1055 -29.45 -33.41 0.79
CA TRP A 1055 -28.91 -32.03 0.80
C TRP A 1055 -29.16 -31.23 -0.49
N GLY A 1056 -29.91 -31.78 -1.45
CA GLY A 1056 -30.24 -31.08 -2.69
C GLY A 1056 -29.05 -30.83 -3.63
N ARG A 1057 -28.04 -31.71 -3.65
CA ARG A 1057 -26.84 -31.57 -4.50
C ARG A 1057 -27.03 -32.18 -5.89
N SER A 1058 -27.74 -31.49 -6.78
CA SER A 1058 -28.13 -32.01 -8.10
C SER A 1058 -26.97 -32.52 -8.94
N GLU A 1059 -25.87 -31.77 -9.00
CA GLU A 1059 -24.70 -32.15 -9.80
C GLU A 1059 -24.00 -33.42 -9.26
N VAL A 1060 -24.01 -33.62 -7.94
CA VAL A 1060 -23.45 -34.83 -7.33
C VAL A 1060 -24.40 -36.02 -7.51
N VAL A 1061 -25.71 -35.78 -7.47
CA VAL A 1061 -26.72 -36.79 -7.82
C VAL A 1061 -26.55 -37.23 -9.27
N GLU A 1062 -26.40 -36.31 -10.21
CA GLU A 1062 -26.12 -36.63 -11.62
C GLU A 1062 -24.80 -37.39 -11.78
N LEU A 1063 -23.75 -37.02 -11.04
CA LEU A 1063 -22.46 -37.72 -11.09
C LEU A 1063 -22.57 -39.18 -10.62
N LEU A 1064 -23.31 -39.42 -9.54
CA LEU A 1064 -23.45 -40.74 -8.94
C LEU A 1064 -24.48 -41.60 -9.69
N ALA A 1065 -25.67 -41.08 -9.98
CA ALA A 1065 -26.77 -41.81 -10.61
C ALA A 1065 -26.51 -42.20 -12.07
N ASN A 1066 -25.57 -41.54 -12.75
CA ASN A 1066 -25.14 -41.93 -14.11
C ASN A 1066 -24.19 -43.15 -14.13
N ARG A 1067 -23.80 -43.70 -12.97
CA ARG A 1067 -22.87 -44.82 -12.92
C ARG A 1067 -23.60 -46.15 -12.78
N ASP A 1068 -23.13 -47.16 -13.49
CA ASP A 1068 -23.70 -48.51 -13.45
C ASP A 1068 -23.47 -49.22 -12.09
N ASP A 1069 -22.53 -48.75 -11.27
CA ASP A 1069 -22.20 -49.29 -9.94
C ASP A 1069 -22.95 -48.61 -8.79
N VAL A 1070 -23.97 -47.80 -9.10
CA VAL A 1070 -24.81 -47.06 -8.14
C VAL A 1070 -26.27 -47.52 -8.23
N ASP A 1071 -26.79 -48.01 -7.12
CA ASP A 1071 -28.21 -48.34 -6.93
C ASP A 1071 -28.99 -47.09 -6.53
N VAL A 1072 -29.72 -46.53 -7.51
CA VAL A 1072 -30.57 -45.34 -7.33
C VAL A 1072 -31.67 -45.55 -6.28
N ASP A 1073 -32.05 -46.80 -6.03
CA ASP A 1073 -33.12 -47.19 -5.12
C ASP A 1073 -32.59 -47.84 -3.82
N HIS A 1074 -31.30 -47.67 -3.50
CA HIS A 1074 -30.69 -48.26 -2.31
C HIS A 1074 -31.48 -47.88 -1.04
N ARG A 1075 -31.81 -48.87 -0.22
CA ARG A 1075 -32.60 -48.69 1.00
C ARG A 1075 -31.70 -48.67 2.22
N ASP A 1076 -31.80 -47.60 3.01
CA ASP A 1076 -31.10 -47.52 4.30
C ASP A 1076 -31.71 -48.49 5.34
N LYS A 1077 -31.18 -48.49 6.57
CA LYS A 1077 -31.69 -49.37 7.64
C LYS A 1077 -33.15 -49.11 8.03
N MET A 1078 -33.70 -47.95 7.71
CA MET A 1078 -35.12 -47.61 7.90
C MET A 1078 -35.96 -47.96 6.66
N GLY A 1079 -35.33 -48.48 5.60
CA GLY A 1079 -35.99 -48.82 4.35
C GLY A 1079 -36.15 -47.62 3.41
N LEU A 1080 -35.58 -46.45 3.75
CA LEU A 1080 -35.73 -45.21 2.98
C LEU A 1080 -34.84 -45.22 1.74
N THR A 1081 -35.41 -44.86 0.59
CA THR A 1081 -34.67 -44.64 -0.66
C THR A 1081 -34.19 -43.17 -0.78
N PRO A 1082 -33.26 -42.86 -1.69
CA PRO A 1082 -32.91 -41.47 -2.00
C PRO A 1082 -34.13 -40.63 -2.38
N LEU A 1083 -35.08 -41.19 -3.16
CA LEU A 1083 -36.32 -40.51 -3.53
C LEU A 1083 -37.22 -40.24 -2.31
N ALA A 1084 -37.37 -41.20 -1.39
CA ALA A 1084 -38.10 -40.99 -0.14
C ALA A 1084 -37.47 -39.88 0.71
N SER A 1085 -36.14 -39.78 0.73
CA SER A 1085 -35.40 -38.72 1.42
C SER A 1085 -35.69 -37.33 0.85
N THR A 1086 -35.84 -37.20 -0.48
CA THR A 1086 -36.25 -35.92 -1.09
C THR A 1086 -37.68 -35.52 -0.73
N ALA A 1087 -38.56 -36.50 -0.51
CA ALA A 1087 -39.93 -36.27 -0.10
C ALA A 1087 -40.04 -35.84 1.38
N LEU A 1088 -39.13 -36.30 2.24
CA LEU A 1088 -38.99 -35.81 3.63
C LEU A 1088 -38.56 -34.33 3.71
N GLU A 1089 -37.80 -33.86 2.72
CA GLU A 1089 -37.26 -32.48 2.68
C GLU A 1089 -38.01 -31.56 1.70
N GLY A 1090 -39.07 -32.05 1.06
CA GLY A 1090 -39.92 -31.26 0.15
C GLY A 1090 -39.26 -30.85 -1.18
N GLN A 1091 -38.21 -31.54 -1.62
CA GLN A 1091 -37.37 -31.12 -2.74
C GLN A 1091 -37.91 -31.61 -4.09
N ALA A 1092 -38.98 -30.97 -4.60
CA ALA A 1092 -39.65 -31.38 -5.85
C ALA A 1092 -38.72 -31.43 -7.09
N ALA A 1093 -37.75 -30.52 -7.19
CA ALA A 1093 -36.78 -30.54 -8.30
C ALA A 1093 -35.82 -31.74 -8.20
N MET A 1094 -35.39 -32.10 -6.99
CA MET A 1094 -34.53 -33.26 -6.76
C MET A 1094 -35.27 -34.57 -6.97
N ALA A 1095 -36.52 -34.65 -6.49
CA ALA A 1095 -37.40 -35.78 -6.76
C ALA A 1095 -37.59 -36.00 -8.27
N ARG A 1096 -37.77 -34.92 -9.05
CA ARG A 1096 -37.87 -34.99 -10.51
C ARG A 1096 -36.57 -35.50 -11.16
N LEU A 1097 -35.42 -35.09 -10.63
CA LEU A 1097 -34.11 -35.52 -11.12
C LEU A 1097 -33.90 -37.03 -10.90
N LEU A 1098 -34.13 -37.53 -9.68
CA LEU A 1098 -34.01 -38.95 -9.35
C LEU A 1098 -34.99 -39.82 -10.15
N LEU A 1099 -36.23 -39.36 -10.33
CA LEU A 1099 -37.21 -40.03 -11.20
C LEU A 1099 -36.73 -40.07 -12.66
N GLY A 1100 -36.01 -39.06 -13.12
CA GLY A 1100 -35.38 -39.02 -14.44
C GLY A 1100 -34.27 -40.07 -14.62
N PHE A 1101 -33.59 -40.43 -13.52
CA PHE A 1101 -32.62 -41.52 -13.46
C PHE A 1101 -33.23 -42.89 -13.12
N GLY A 1102 -34.56 -42.99 -13.10
CA GLY A 1102 -35.26 -44.28 -12.96
C GLY A 1102 -35.57 -44.71 -11.52
N ALA A 1103 -35.46 -43.82 -10.53
CA ALA A 1103 -35.87 -44.12 -9.16
C ALA A 1103 -37.32 -44.60 -9.08
N ASP A 1104 -37.60 -45.67 -8.33
CA ASP A 1104 -38.94 -46.24 -8.20
C ASP A 1104 -39.76 -45.52 -7.10
N PRO A 1105 -40.81 -44.74 -7.45
CA PRO A 1105 -41.63 -44.03 -6.47
C PRO A 1105 -42.54 -44.92 -5.64
N ARG A 1106 -42.58 -46.23 -5.89
CA ARG A 1106 -43.46 -47.19 -5.21
C ARG A 1106 -42.79 -47.85 -4.01
N LEU A 1107 -41.49 -47.69 -3.85
CA LEU A 1107 -40.75 -48.33 -2.77
C LEU A 1107 -41.18 -47.73 -1.42
N GLU A 1108 -41.71 -48.59 -0.57
CA GLU A 1108 -42.11 -48.27 0.80
C GLU A 1108 -40.90 -48.35 1.73
N ASP A 1109 -40.93 -47.64 2.85
CA ASP A 1109 -39.97 -47.82 3.94
C ASP A 1109 -40.34 -48.99 4.86
N ASN A 1110 -39.64 -49.14 5.99
CA ASN A 1110 -39.92 -50.23 6.93
C ASN A 1110 -41.27 -50.11 7.64
N ASP A 1111 -41.94 -48.96 7.60
CA ASP A 1111 -43.27 -48.77 8.20
C ASP A 1111 -44.40 -48.76 7.15
N GLY A 1112 -44.05 -48.92 5.87
CA GLY A 1112 -44.99 -48.95 4.75
C GLY A 1112 -45.26 -47.57 4.13
N TYR A 1113 -44.49 -46.53 4.48
CA TYR A 1113 -44.66 -45.21 3.88
C TYR A 1113 -43.98 -45.16 2.53
N THR A 1114 -44.73 -44.72 1.52
CA THR A 1114 -44.19 -44.36 0.21
C THR A 1114 -43.62 -42.92 0.24
N PRO A 1115 -42.79 -42.51 -0.75
CA PRO A 1115 -42.43 -41.11 -0.92
C PRO A 1115 -43.64 -40.16 -0.96
N LEU A 1116 -44.77 -40.59 -1.53
CA LEU A 1116 -46.02 -39.82 -1.53
C LEU A 1116 -46.60 -39.68 -0.12
N SER A 1117 -46.56 -40.74 0.70
CA SER A 1117 -47.01 -40.70 2.10
C SER A 1117 -46.21 -39.68 2.91
N TRP A 1118 -44.88 -39.66 2.75
CA TRP A 1118 -44.00 -38.69 3.41
C TRP A 1118 -44.26 -37.24 2.96
N ALA A 1119 -44.41 -37.02 1.66
CA ALA A 1119 -44.73 -35.69 1.13
C ALA A 1119 -46.10 -35.18 1.60
N ALA A 1120 -47.08 -36.09 1.71
CA ALA A 1120 -48.42 -35.77 2.18
C ALA A 1120 -48.45 -35.42 3.68
N TYR A 1121 -47.70 -36.16 4.49
CA TYR A 1121 -47.54 -35.91 5.93
C TYR A 1121 -46.98 -34.51 6.22
N TRP A 1122 -45.85 -34.17 5.59
CA TRP A 1122 -45.19 -32.87 5.80
C TRP A 1122 -45.84 -31.71 5.05
N GLY A 1123 -46.74 -31.98 4.10
CA GLY A 1123 -47.48 -30.96 3.37
C GLY A 1123 -46.75 -30.39 2.15
N TYR A 1124 -45.81 -31.13 1.55
CA TYR A 1124 -44.99 -30.64 0.44
C TYR A 1124 -45.71 -30.74 -0.91
N LEU A 1125 -46.54 -29.75 -1.20
CA LEU A 1125 -47.42 -29.68 -2.37
C LEU A 1125 -46.73 -30.02 -3.69
N GLY A 1126 -45.54 -29.47 -3.96
CA GLY A 1126 -44.84 -29.71 -5.23
C GLY A 1126 -44.33 -31.15 -5.41
N VAL A 1127 -43.98 -31.84 -4.33
CA VAL A 1127 -43.60 -33.27 -4.38
C VAL A 1127 -44.86 -34.14 -4.52
N VAL A 1128 -45.94 -33.79 -3.80
CA VAL A 1128 -47.23 -34.46 -3.92
C VAL A 1128 -47.76 -34.35 -5.36
N GLU A 1129 -47.73 -33.18 -5.97
CA GLU A 1129 -48.16 -32.98 -7.36
C GLU A 1129 -47.31 -33.81 -8.34
N LEU A 1130 -45.98 -33.79 -8.17
CA LEU A 1130 -45.04 -34.54 -8.99
C LEU A 1130 -45.30 -36.05 -8.94
N LEU A 1131 -45.53 -36.60 -7.74
CA LEU A 1131 -45.72 -38.04 -7.54
C LEU A 1131 -47.15 -38.49 -7.87
N ALA A 1132 -48.18 -37.76 -7.42
CA ALA A 1132 -49.58 -38.12 -7.63
C ALA A 1132 -50.03 -37.98 -9.10
N ALA A 1133 -49.37 -37.12 -9.89
CA ALA A 1133 -49.65 -37.02 -11.32
C ALA A 1133 -49.14 -38.23 -12.13
N ARG A 1134 -48.32 -39.11 -11.54
CA ARG A 1134 -47.78 -40.27 -12.25
C ARG A 1134 -48.70 -41.48 -12.18
N LYS A 1135 -48.80 -42.21 -13.30
CA LYS A 1135 -49.65 -43.40 -13.41
C LYS A 1135 -49.15 -44.62 -12.64
N ASP A 1136 -47.85 -44.67 -12.34
CA ASP A 1136 -47.19 -45.76 -11.62
C ASP A 1136 -47.26 -45.59 -10.09
N VAL A 1137 -47.75 -44.45 -9.59
CA VAL A 1137 -47.92 -44.18 -8.16
C VAL A 1137 -49.37 -44.42 -7.76
N ALA A 1138 -49.58 -45.32 -6.78
CA ALA A 1138 -50.90 -45.55 -6.21
C ALA A 1138 -51.21 -44.49 -5.13
N VAL A 1139 -52.05 -43.52 -5.47
CA VAL A 1139 -52.46 -42.41 -4.58
C VAL A 1139 -53.10 -42.90 -3.26
N ASN A 1140 -53.72 -44.09 -3.29
CA ASN A 1140 -54.39 -44.74 -2.16
C ASN A 1140 -53.55 -45.85 -1.49
N SER A 1141 -52.22 -45.82 -1.65
CA SER A 1141 -51.33 -46.79 -0.98
C SER A 1141 -51.53 -46.76 0.54
N ARG A 1142 -51.49 -47.92 1.19
CA ARG A 1142 -51.71 -48.06 2.63
C ARG A 1142 -50.42 -48.46 3.33
N ASP A 1143 -50.07 -47.75 4.38
CA ASP A 1143 -48.96 -48.17 5.25
C ASP A 1143 -49.35 -49.37 6.15
N LYS A 1144 -48.44 -49.80 7.03
CA LYS A 1144 -48.68 -50.94 7.94
C LYS A 1144 -49.82 -50.71 8.94
N THR A 1145 -50.19 -49.46 9.22
CA THR A 1145 -51.34 -49.09 10.05
C THR A 1145 -52.63 -48.98 9.24
N GLY A 1146 -52.57 -49.19 7.93
CA GLY A 1146 -53.69 -49.10 7.01
C GLY A 1146 -54.00 -47.68 6.55
N ARG A 1147 -53.14 -46.71 6.87
CA ARG A 1147 -53.36 -45.28 6.59
C ARG A 1147 -52.90 -44.92 5.17
N THR A 1148 -53.65 -44.05 4.52
CA THR A 1148 -53.35 -43.52 3.17
C THR A 1148 -52.64 -42.17 3.24
N PRO A 1149 -51.95 -41.71 2.18
CA PRO A 1149 -51.41 -40.35 2.12
C PRO A 1149 -52.44 -39.26 2.47
N LEU A 1150 -53.69 -39.44 2.04
CA LEU A 1150 -54.80 -38.54 2.38
C LEU A 1150 -55.10 -38.51 3.89
N SER A 1151 -55.02 -39.65 4.58
CA SER A 1151 -55.23 -39.72 6.03
C SER A 1151 -54.11 -39.05 6.84
N TRP A 1152 -52.89 -39.05 6.32
CA TRP A 1152 -51.75 -38.34 6.92
C TRP A 1152 -51.84 -36.83 6.69
N ALA A 1153 -52.14 -36.40 5.47
CA ALA A 1153 -52.39 -34.99 5.16
C ALA A 1153 -53.56 -34.42 5.98
N ALA A 1154 -54.59 -35.23 6.23
CA ALA A 1154 -55.75 -34.81 7.00
C ALA A 1154 -55.48 -34.72 8.52
N GLU A 1155 -54.67 -35.62 9.07
CA GLU A 1155 -54.22 -35.54 10.48
C GLU A 1155 -53.39 -34.29 10.75
N GLU A 1156 -52.49 -33.93 9.83
CA GLU A 1156 -51.58 -32.79 9.97
C GLU A 1156 -52.17 -31.47 9.46
N GLY A 1157 -53.45 -31.46 9.06
CA GLY A 1157 -54.15 -30.23 8.66
C GLY A 1157 -53.70 -29.63 7.33
N ARG A 1158 -53.17 -30.42 6.39
CA ARG A 1158 -52.59 -29.95 5.12
C ARG A 1158 -53.65 -29.71 4.05
N GLU A 1159 -54.44 -28.65 4.17
CA GLU A 1159 -55.60 -28.33 3.32
C GLU A 1159 -55.33 -28.41 1.81
N GLU A 1160 -54.29 -27.75 1.32
CA GLU A 1160 -53.94 -27.73 -0.12
C GLU A 1160 -53.52 -29.11 -0.63
N VAL A 1161 -52.81 -29.89 0.19
CA VAL A 1161 -52.41 -31.27 -0.15
C VAL A 1161 -53.62 -32.20 -0.16
N VAL A 1162 -54.56 -32.03 0.78
CA VAL A 1162 -55.82 -32.78 0.81
C VAL A 1162 -56.62 -32.51 -0.48
N GLN A 1163 -56.79 -31.24 -0.87
CA GLN A 1163 -57.45 -30.88 -2.13
C GLN A 1163 -56.75 -31.51 -3.35
N LEU A 1164 -55.41 -31.44 -3.38
CA LEU A 1164 -54.62 -31.97 -4.48
C LEU A 1164 -54.72 -33.49 -4.59
N LEU A 1165 -54.63 -34.22 -3.47
CA LEU A 1165 -54.77 -35.68 -3.44
C LEU A 1165 -56.18 -36.12 -3.89
N LEU A 1166 -57.24 -35.43 -3.45
CA LEU A 1166 -58.61 -35.69 -3.90
C LEU A 1166 -58.76 -35.47 -5.41
N ARG A 1167 -58.15 -34.41 -5.95
CA ARG A 1167 -58.14 -34.13 -7.40
C ARG A 1167 -57.47 -35.25 -8.21
N PHE A 1168 -56.45 -35.91 -7.64
CA PHE A 1168 -55.79 -37.07 -8.23
C PHE A 1168 -56.45 -38.41 -7.88
N GLY A 1169 -57.65 -38.41 -7.31
CA GLY A 1169 -58.47 -39.62 -7.09
C GLY A 1169 -58.22 -40.33 -5.76
N ALA A 1170 -57.74 -39.64 -4.73
CA ALA A 1170 -57.66 -40.18 -3.38
C ALA A 1170 -59.06 -40.49 -2.83
N ASP A 1171 -59.23 -41.64 -2.19
CA ASP A 1171 -60.52 -42.09 -1.63
C ASP A 1171 -60.64 -41.66 -0.16
N ALA A 1172 -61.49 -40.65 0.09
CA ALA A 1172 -61.77 -40.10 1.41
C ALA A 1172 -62.52 -41.06 2.35
N SER A 1173 -63.07 -42.18 1.83
CA SER A 1173 -63.81 -43.16 2.61
C SER A 1173 -62.93 -44.26 3.22
N MET A 1174 -61.68 -44.38 2.78
CA MET A 1174 -60.77 -45.43 3.25
C MET A 1174 -60.50 -45.32 4.75
N GLN A 1175 -60.65 -46.43 5.46
CA GLN A 1175 -60.40 -46.54 6.89
C GLN A 1175 -59.04 -47.16 7.18
N ASP A 1176 -58.35 -46.66 8.20
CA ASP A 1176 -57.17 -47.30 8.78
C ASP A 1176 -57.53 -48.61 9.52
N ASN A 1177 -56.53 -49.31 10.07
CA ASN A 1177 -56.77 -50.57 10.80
C ASN A 1177 -57.57 -50.38 12.11
N GLY A 1178 -57.71 -49.14 12.58
CA GLY A 1178 -58.55 -48.75 13.71
C GLY A 1178 -59.96 -48.28 13.31
N GLY A 1179 -60.32 -48.33 12.02
CA GLY A 1179 -61.62 -47.90 11.51
C GLY A 1179 -61.75 -46.38 11.29
N ARG A 1180 -60.65 -45.61 11.42
CA ARG A 1180 -60.65 -44.15 11.27
C ARG A 1180 -60.48 -43.74 9.81
N THR A 1181 -61.28 -42.78 9.36
CA THR A 1181 -61.18 -42.16 8.02
C THR A 1181 -60.29 -40.90 8.07
N PRO A 1182 -59.81 -40.38 6.93
CA PRO A 1182 -59.14 -39.07 6.89
C PRO A 1182 -59.94 -37.97 7.61
N ARG A 1183 -61.28 -37.99 7.49
CA ARG A 1183 -62.17 -37.05 8.17
C ARG A 1183 -62.14 -37.19 9.69
N SER A 1184 -62.15 -38.42 10.24
CA SER A 1184 -62.08 -38.60 11.69
C SER A 1184 -60.74 -38.09 12.24
N TRP A 1185 -59.65 -38.30 11.51
CA TRP A 1185 -58.32 -37.78 11.87
C TRP A 1185 -58.26 -36.24 11.87
N ALA A 1186 -58.82 -35.58 10.85
CA ALA A 1186 -58.90 -34.12 10.81
C ALA A 1186 -59.79 -33.55 11.93
N LEU A 1187 -60.90 -34.22 12.26
CA LEU A 1187 -61.82 -33.81 13.31
C LEU A 1187 -61.20 -33.96 14.71
N GLU A 1188 -60.54 -35.10 14.98
CA GLU A 1188 -59.86 -35.39 16.25
C GLU A 1188 -58.74 -34.38 16.54
N ASN A 1189 -58.01 -33.93 15.52
CA ASN A 1189 -56.94 -32.93 15.65
C ASN A 1189 -57.39 -31.48 15.45
N GLY A 1190 -58.70 -31.24 15.21
CA GLY A 1190 -59.29 -29.90 15.17
C GLY A 1190 -59.11 -29.11 13.86
N HIS A 1191 -58.75 -29.78 12.75
CA HIS A 1191 -58.52 -29.17 11.44
C HIS A 1191 -59.83 -28.93 10.67
N ARG A 1192 -60.56 -27.87 11.05
CA ARG A 1192 -61.89 -27.56 10.49
C ARG A 1192 -61.92 -27.30 8.98
N GLY A 1193 -60.89 -26.66 8.40
CA GLY A 1193 -60.84 -26.42 6.95
C GLY A 1193 -60.67 -27.71 6.16
N VAL A 1194 -59.82 -28.63 6.63
CA VAL A 1194 -59.71 -29.99 6.07
C VAL A 1194 -61.02 -30.76 6.16
N VAL A 1195 -61.74 -30.69 7.29
CA VAL A 1195 -63.07 -31.32 7.43
C VAL A 1195 -64.05 -30.74 6.40
N GLY A 1196 -64.04 -29.42 6.20
CA GLY A 1196 -64.86 -28.75 5.17
C GLY A 1196 -64.56 -29.26 3.75
N ILE A 1197 -63.27 -29.39 3.40
CA ILE A 1197 -62.83 -29.92 2.10
C ILE A 1197 -63.27 -31.38 1.91
N LEU A 1198 -63.13 -32.22 2.93
CA LEU A 1198 -63.51 -33.64 2.87
C LEU A 1198 -65.04 -33.85 2.85
N ASP A 1199 -65.82 -32.94 3.42
CA ASP A 1199 -67.29 -32.95 3.40
C ASP A 1199 -67.89 -32.40 2.09
N GLY A 1200 -67.06 -31.91 1.16
CA GLY A 1200 -67.49 -31.38 -0.15
C GLY A 1200 -68.07 -29.97 -0.11
N ASN A 1201 -67.82 -29.22 0.96
CA ASN A 1201 -68.22 -27.82 1.07
C ASN A 1201 -67.12 -26.93 0.48
N ASP A 1202 -67.37 -26.40 -0.72
CA ASP A 1202 -66.54 -25.37 -1.35
C ASP A 1202 -66.52 -24.14 -0.41
N VAL A 1203 -65.41 -23.87 0.27
CA VAL A 1203 -65.25 -22.65 1.08
C VAL A 1203 -64.86 -21.51 0.13
N GLY A 1204 -65.88 -21.02 -0.59
CA GLY A 1204 -65.89 -19.69 -1.15
C GLY A 1204 -66.51 -18.71 -0.15
N ASP A 1205 -65.79 -17.60 0.05
CA ASP A 1205 -66.03 -16.41 0.90
C ASP A 1205 -65.55 -16.45 2.36
#